data_AF-A0A433D0M3-F1
#
_entry.id   AF-A0A433D0M3-F1
#
_cell.length_a   1.000
_cell.length_b   1.000
_cell.length_c   1.000
_cell.angle_alpha   90.00
_cell.angle_beta   90.00
_cell.angle_gamma   90.00
#
_symmetry.space_group_name_H-M   'P 1'
#
loop_
_entity.id
_entity.type
_entity.pdbx_description
1 polymer ?
#
loop_
_entity_poly.entity_id
_entity_poly.type
_entity_poly.pdbx_seq_one_letter_code
_entity_poly.pdbx_strand_id
1 'polypeptide(L)'
;MDNLPYLILAQIFTHVADAAKDLCRVNKNFYALSQDSVTRANYLITRYGRYLSLGYAIAVHPRILTKHVAQILLKKGAAFPRYLAQKLAGRTNLSMRTAAFLMNRSCDTYGEHRSMAEDDWRAINDLFRQILCHDTLNLAEAENSLDCLLTESNFVPIPGLSYDITTYWHTPFEKPLFLMSVYKANILIDVFRQGYHLSDIYVPEFISNFIAEGMDLHCSNDLIARGLQLLIDHDVVPLQPADISQLLADYDEPVYRHDIQILKRLTLPPHIRMPDIVRGLMTASIEQPDPYVNLYYFPHCELYAQWPCPDAIIAAVERTYRVPLSAGDDPTRIAVPELPPLTAQWILETMTPAHPSPVRILFDNLVLAVARNSSGYFLDVFGPPSKRQLFDLYLDARVPITKRHVRWMRFCRNEPAVRLLLAKIRQRGAVAEDEDAYDDSACVADDGSDLLVKPAMSPALRGGYPMAACFGRPASLVGLGPSTSAKASRASRRRHGEPSPSSGGSSSSAAGRGMGLGEDEAEAPWRRFLEEVLEEERRRYEERMDAESGVRQTRSRKRKEAGKSVFHVVLEEVVGFGGGSSAGKGKGKEREDAKGKAVWGAPIVNGGKGKRKEVGSAGAGIGGAAAGIGGAAAAVAVEEEGRSKKRVCRRN
;
A
#
# COMPACT_ATOMS: atom_id res chain seq x y z
N MET A 1 5.47 21.83 -43.07
CA MET A 1 4.85 20.53 -43.37
C MET A 1 4.59 20.35 -44.86
N ASP A 2 4.26 21.43 -45.60
CA ASP A 2 3.77 21.32 -46.99
C ASP A 2 4.79 20.80 -48.00
N ASN A 3 6.08 20.83 -47.67
CA ASN A 3 7.16 20.32 -48.53
C ASN A 3 7.62 18.90 -48.16
N LEU A 4 7.05 18.27 -47.12
CA LEU A 4 7.44 16.90 -46.76
C LEU A 4 6.76 15.90 -47.71
N PRO A 5 7.51 14.91 -48.24
CA PRO A 5 6.91 13.84 -49.04
C PRO A 5 5.82 13.11 -48.25
N TYR A 6 4.72 12.76 -48.93
CA TYR A 6 3.56 12.09 -48.32
C TYR A 6 3.95 10.84 -47.52
N LEU A 7 4.91 10.04 -48.02
CA LEU A 7 5.38 8.83 -47.35
C LEU A 7 6.04 9.13 -45.99
N ILE A 8 6.79 10.22 -45.88
CA ILE A 8 7.43 10.64 -44.62
C ILE A 8 6.36 11.13 -43.66
N LEU A 9 5.37 11.90 -44.13
CA LEU A 9 4.23 12.32 -43.31
C LEU A 9 3.42 11.12 -42.79
N ALA A 10 3.21 10.10 -43.62
CA ALA A 10 2.55 8.87 -43.22
C ALA A 10 3.34 8.13 -42.14
N GLN A 11 4.66 8.00 -42.29
CA GLN A 11 5.52 7.39 -41.27
C GLN A 11 5.49 8.16 -39.95
N ILE A 12 5.61 9.49 -40.00
CA ILE A 12 5.48 10.34 -38.81
C ILE A 12 4.12 10.09 -38.15
N PHE A 13 3.03 10.13 -38.92
CA PHE A 13 1.68 9.90 -38.41
C PHE A 13 1.54 8.53 -37.72
N THR A 14 2.15 7.47 -38.27
CA THR A 14 2.07 6.12 -37.67
C THR A 14 2.81 5.98 -36.35
N HIS A 15 3.84 6.80 -36.10
CA HIS A 15 4.63 6.77 -34.85
C HIS A 15 4.13 7.74 -33.78
N VAL A 16 3.31 8.73 -34.14
CA VAL A 16 2.75 9.70 -33.20
C VAL A 16 1.42 9.19 -32.65
N ALA A 17 1.47 8.05 -31.96
CA ALA A 17 0.30 7.25 -31.61
C ALA A 17 -0.77 8.05 -30.85
N ASP A 18 -0.39 8.74 -29.76
CA ASP A 18 -1.34 9.38 -28.85
C ASP A 18 -1.84 10.74 -29.34
N ALA A 19 -1.01 11.47 -30.09
CA ALA A 19 -1.40 12.76 -30.66
C ALA A 19 -2.03 12.63 -32.07
N ALA A 20 -2.20 11.42 -32.61
CA ALA A 20 -2.80 11.21 -33.94
C ALA A 20 -4.17 11.90 -34.09
N LYS A 21 -5.01 11.82 -33.06
CA LYS A 21 -6.35 12.45 -33.03
C LYS A 21 -6.26 13.98 -33.11
N ASP A 22 -5.29 14.57 -32.43
CA ASP A 22 -5.09 16.02 -32.41
C ASP A 22 -4.46 16.51 -33.70
N LEU A 23 -3.49 15.77 -34.25
CA LEU A 23 -2.90 16.06 -35.56
C LEU A 23 -3.93 16.08 -36.68
N CYS A 24 -4.91 15.17 -36.65
CA CYS A 24 -6.02 15.16 -37.62
C CYS A 24 -6.87 16.44 -37.59
N ARG A 25 -6.92 17.15 -36.45
CA ARG A 25 -7.71 18.38 -36.29
C ARG A 25 -6.95 19.62 -36.74
N VAL A 26 -5.63 19.58 -36.66
CA VAL A 26 -4.76 20.75 -36.92
C VAL A 26 -4.42 20.88 -38.42
N ASN A 27 -4.38 19.79 -39.18
CA ASN A 27 -3.97 19.82 -40.59
C ASN A 27 -4.83 18.92 -41.50
N LYS A 28 -5.30 19.46 -42.63
CA LYS A 28 -6.06 18.72 -43.65
C LYS A 28 -5.27 17.54 -44.25
N ASN A 29 -3.96 17.67 -44.39
CA ASN A 29 -3.09 16.59 -44.89
C ASN A 29 -3.02 15.43 -43.88
N PHE A 30 -2.92 15.71 -42.58
CA PHE A 30 -2.99 14.66 -41.56
C PHE A 30 -4.38 14.04 -41.47
N TYR A 31 -5.44 14.84 -41.66
CA TYR A 31 -6.78 14.28 -41.79
C TYR A 31 -6.88 13.32 -42.99
N ALA A 32 -6.37 13.70 -44.17
CA ALA A 32 -6.37 12.83 -45.34
C ALA A 32 -5.54 11.55 -45.11
N LEU A 33 -4.36 11.66 -44.50
CA LEU A 33 -3.53 10.52 -44.08
C LEU A 33 -4.28 9.59 -43.12
N SER A 34 -5.02 10.16 -42.16
CA SER A 34 -5.83 9.37 -41.22
C SER A 34 -6.98 8.62 -41.90
N GLN A 35 -7.35 8.97 -43.14
CA GLN A 35 -8.36 8.26 -43.93
C GLN A 35 -7.74 7.19 -44.84
N ASP A 36 -6.44 7.25 -45.11
CA ASP A 36 -5.75 6.27 -45.94
C ASP A 36 -5.70 4.88 -45.27
N SER A 37 -6.03 3.84 -46.04
CA SER A 37 -6.14 2.48 -45.51
C SER A 37 -4.77 1.88 -45.17
N VAL A 38 -3.72 2.23 -45.94
CA VAL A 38 -2.35 1.75 -45.67
C VAL A 38 -1.82 2.39 -44.39
N THR A 39 -2.00 3.70 -44.25
CA THR A 39 -1.60 4.47 -43.07
C THR A 39 -2.31 3.97 -41.81
N ARG A 40 -3.64 3.72 -41.87
CA ARG A 40 -4.40 3.12 -40.76
C ARG A 40 -3.89 1.74 -40.35
N ALA A 41 -3.62 0.86 -41.32
CA ALA A 41 -3.11 -0.47 -41.04
C ALA A 41 -1.71 -0.40 -40.41
N ASN A 42 -0.84 0.47 -40.93
CA ASN A 42 0.49 0.72 -40.36
C ASN A 42 0.41 1.29 -38.95
N TYR A 43 -0.51 2.21 -38.70
CA TYR A 43 -0.75 2.78 -37.37
C TYR A 43 -1.14 1.67 -36.38
N LEU A 44 -2.09 0.81 -36.73
CA LEU A 44 -2.52 -0.29 -35.87
C LEU A 44 -1.40 -1.31 -35.60
N ILE A 45 -0.58 -1.64 -36.60
CA ILE A 45 0.57 -2.55 -36.42
C ILE A 45 1.68 -1.89 -35.59
N THR A 46 1.94 -0.61 -35.79
CA THR A 46 2.99 0.12 -35.07
C THR A 46 2.61 0.30 -33.61
N ARG A 47 1.32 0.57 -33.34
CA ARG A 47 0.80 0.80 -31.98
C ARG A 47 0.60 -0.49 -31.18
N TYR A 48 0.05 -1.54 -31.80
CA TYR A 48 -0.34 -2.76 -31.08
C TYR A 48 0.51 -3.99 -31.43
N GLY A 49 1.42 -3.89 -32.39
CA GLY A 49 2.11 -5.04 -32.94
C GLY A 49 1.24 -5.92 -33.85
N ARG A 50 1.86 -6.88 -34.53
CA ARG A 50 1.17 -7.75 -35.50
C ARG A 50 0.10 -8.61 -34.84
N TYR A 51 0.38 -9.11 -33.64
CA TYR A 51 -0.48 -10.04 -32.92
C TYR A 51 -1.77 -9.44 -32.39
N LEU A 52 -1.70 -8.21 -31.89
CA LEU A 52 -2.83 -7.57 -31.24
C LEU A 52 -3.58 -6.62 -32.18
N SER A 53 -2.94 -6.13 -33.24
CA SER A 53 -3.50 -5.09 -34.14
C SER A 53 -4.91 -5.41 -34.66
N LEU A 54 -5.18 -6.63 -35.14
CA LEU A 54 -6.50 -6.97 -35.68
C LEU A 54 -7.55 -7.10 -34.57
N GLY A 55 -7.20 -7.72 -33.44
CA GLY A 55 -8.10 -7.84 -32.29
C GLY A 55 -8.51 -6.48 -31.71
N TYR A 56 -7.54 -5.59 -31.47
CA TYR A 56 -7.82 -4.20 -31.06
C TYR A 56 -8.61 -3.43 -32.12
N ALA A 57 -8.35 -3.65 -33.40
CA ALA A 57 -9.12 -3.03 -34.45
C ALA A 57 -10.60 -3.46 -34.44
N ILE A 58 -10.88 -4.71 -34.07
CA ILE A 58 -12.25 -5.22 -33.92
C ILE A 58 -12.90 -4.70 -32.63
N ALA A 59 -12.19 -4.77 -31.51
CA ALA A 59 -12.72 -4.47 -30.18
C ALA A 59 -12.84 -2.97 -29.90
N VAL A 60 -11.77 -2.22 -30.17
CA VAL A 60 -11.61 -0.82 -29.76
C VAL A 60 -11.82 0.13 -30.93
N HIS A 61 -11.40 -0.25 -32.14
CA HIS A 61 -11.42 0.64 -33.32
C HIS A 61 -12.29 0.16 -34.50
N PRO A 62 -13.54 -0.30 -34.28
CA PRO A 62 -14.33 -0.93 -35.34
C PRO A 62 -14.58 -0.04 -36.57
N ARG A 63 -14.58 1.30 -36.37
CA ARG A 63 -14.74 2.29 -37.45
C ARG A 63 -13.49 2.46 -38.32
N ILE A 64 -12.31 2.17 -37.77
CA ILE A 64 -11.03 2.23 -38.51
C ILE A 64 -10.90 0.99 -39.40
N LEU A 65 -11.41 -0.16 -38.93
CA LEU A 65 -11.29 -1.46 -39.60
C LEU A 65 -12.25 -1.61 -40.81
N THR A 66 -11.88 -1.01 -41.94
CA THR A 66 -12.51 -1.28 -43.23
C THR A 66 -12.02 -2.61 -43.82
N LYS A 67 -12.73 -3.16 -44.81
CA LYS A 67 -12.26 -4.34 -45.58
C LYS A 67 -10.82 -4.16 -46.09
N HIS A 68 -10.47 -2.97 -46.57
CA HIS A 68 -9.14 -2.72 -47.15
C HIS A 68 -8.07 -2.66 -46.06
N VAL A 69 -8.37 -2.02 -44.93
CA VAL A 69 -7.47 -2.03 -43.75
C VAL A 69 -7.25 -3.46 -43.27
N ALA A 70 -8.31 -4.27 -43.13
CA ALA A 70 -8.21 -5.67 -42.74
C ALA A 70 -7.36 -6.50 -43.72
N GLN A 71 -7.53 -6.31 -45.03
CA GLN A 71 -6.69 -6.96 -46.06
C GLN A 71 -5.22 -6.60 -45.90
N ILE A 72 -4.90 -5.32 -45.65
CA ILE A 72 -3.53 -4.85 -45.48
C ILE A 72 -2.92 -5.39 -44.17
N LEU A 73 -3.69 -5.40 -43.07
CA LEU A 73 -3.26 -5.99 -41.79
C LEU A 73 -2.88 -7.47 -41.96
N LEU A 74 -3.77 -8.26 -42.54
CA LEU A 74 -3.53 -9.69 -42.78
C LEU A 74 -2.33 -9.92 -43.73
N LYS A 75 -2.21 -9.11 -44.79
CA LYS A 75 -1.06 -9.17 -45.71
C LYS A 75 0.26 -8.83 -45.00
N LYS A 76 0.22 -7.97 -43.98
CA LYS A 76 1.38 -7.62 -43.14
C LYS A 76 1.61 -8.61 -41.99
N GLY A 77 0.90 -9.73 -41.98
CA GLY A 77 1.07 -10.79 -40.99
C GLY A 77 0.40 -10.49 -39.66
N ALA A 78 -0.66 -9.67 -39.64
CA ALA A 78 -1.47 -9.54 -38.44
C ALA A 78 -2.10 -10.89 -38.06
N ALA A 79 -2.04 -11.26 -36.79
CA ALA A 79 -2.62 -12.52 -36.33
C ALA A 79 -4.15 -12.45 -36.45
N PHE A 80 -4.75 -13.57 -36.86
CA PHE A 80 -6.20 -13.72 -36.92
C PHE A 80 -6.62 -15.04 -36.29
N PRO A 81 -6.56 -15.16 -34.95
CA PRO A 81 -6.88 -16.40 -34.24
C PRO A 81 -8.32 -16.88 -34.51
N ARG A 82 -8.54 -18.19 -34.46
CA ARG A 82 -9.85 -18.80 -34.74
C ARG A 82 -10.95 -18.33 -33.78
N TYR A 83 -10.65 -18.15 -32.50
CA TYR A 83 -11.61 -17.59 -31.53
C TYR A 83 -12.07 -16.17 -31.88
N LEU A 84 -11.22 -15.37 -32.53
CA LEU A 84 -11.58 -14.03 -32.99
C LEU A 84 -12.60 -14.12 -34.14
N ALA A 85 -12.46 -15.11 -35.01
CA ALA A 85 -13.44 -15.42 -36.06
C ALA A 85 -14.77 -15.93 -35.49
N GLN A 86 -14.73 -16.84 -34.50
CA GLN A 86 -15.93 -17.30 -33.77
C GLN A 86 -16.69 -16.10 -33.18
N LYS A 87 -15.98 -15.13 -32.62
CA LYS A 87 -16.58 -13.89 -32.09
C LYS A 87 -17.18 -13.00 -33.18
N LEU A 88 -16.62 -13.00 -34.39
CA LEU A 88 -17.17 -12.25 -35.53
C LEU A 88 -18.54 -12.78 -35.98
N ALA A 89 -18.82 -14.08 -35.75
CA ALA A 89 -20.12 -14.69 -36.00
C ALA A 89 -21.21 -14.14 -35.08
N GLY A 90 -20.81 -13.67 -33.89
CA GLY A 90 -21.67 -12.97 -32.95
C GLY A 90 -22.00 -11.54 -33.37
N ARG A 91 -22.51 -10.75 -32.41
CA ARG A 91 -22.80 -9.33 -32.65
C ARG A 91 -21.51 -8.52 -32.62
N THR A 92 -21.10 -8.01 -33.77
CA THR A 92 -19.95 -7.08 -33.88
C THR A 92 -20.37 -5.71 -34.41
N ASN A 93 -19.62 -4.68 -34.03
CA ASN A 93 -19.82 -3.30 -34.49
C ASN A 93 -19.16 -3.03 -35.86
N LEU A 94 -18.75 -4.07 -36.58
CA LEU A 94 -18.08 -3.95 -37.87
C LEU A 94 -19.10 -3.75 -39.00
N SER A 95 -18.65 -3.14 -40.09
CA SER A 95 -19.45 -3.13 -41.32
C SER A 95 -19.64 -4.57 -41.81
N MET A 96 -20.83 -4.89 -42.34
CA MET A 96 -21.15 -6.21 -42.89
C MET A 96 -20.11 -6.67 -43.93
N ARG A 97 -19.58 -5.74 -44.73
CA ARG A 97 -18.55 -6.03 -45.74
C ARG A 97 -17.19 -6.40 -45.13
N THR A 98 -16.80 -5.74 -44.03
CA THR A 98 -15.58 -6.09 -43.28
C THR A 98 -15.76 -7.45 -42.60
N ALA A 99 -16.89 -7.65 -41.91
CA ALA A 99 -17.20 -8.90 -41.22
C ALA A 99 -17.23 -10.08 -42.19
N ALA A 100 -17.97 -9.99 -43.30
CA ALA A 100 -18.01 -11.05 -44.32
C ALA A 100 -16.63 -11.36 -44.91
N PHE A 101 -15.78 -10.35 -45.13
CA PHE A 101 -14.41 -10.57 -45.59
C PHE A 101 -13.58 -11.37 -44.59
N LEU A 102 -13.63 -11.01 -43.31
CA LEU A 102 -12.90 -11.71 -42.24
C LEU A 102 -13.45 -13.12 -42.02
N MET A 103 -14.77 -13.32 -42.09
CA MET A 103 -15.42 -14.63 -41.97
C MET A 103 -15.03 -15.56 -43.14
N ASN A 104 -15.02 -15.05 -44.37
CA ASN A 104 -14.53 -15.84 -45.51
C ASN A 104 -13.06 -16.21 -45.32
N ARG A 105 -12.24 -15.26 -44.85
CA ARG A 105 -10.83 -15.52 -44.57
C ARG A 105 -10.63 -16.57 -43.47
N SER A 106 -11.50 -16.62 -42.46
CA SER A 106 -11.44 -17.66 -41.44
C SER A 106 -11.84 -19.02 -41.98
N CYS A 107 -12.85 -19.10 -42.87
CA CYS A 107 -13.19 -20.35 -43.55
C CYS A 107 -12.02 -20.85 -44.41
N ASP A 108 -11.34 -19.95 -45.14
CA ASP A 108 -10.15 -20.30 -45.93
C ASP A 108 -8.99 -20.83 -45.06
N THR A 109 -8.86 -20.32 -43.83
CA THR A 109 -7.71 -20.61 -42.95
C THR A 109 -7.96 -21.84 -42.07
N TYR A 110 -9.18 -21.99 -41.55
CA TYR A 110 -9.53 -22.99 -40.53
C TYR A 110 -10.54 -24.05 -41.01
N GLY A 111 -11.12 -23.89 -42.19
CA GLY A 111 -12.21 -24.72 -42.69
C GLY A 111 -13.59 -24.27 -42.19
N GLU A 112 -14.63 -24.60 -42.98
CA GLU A 112 -16.00 -24.14 -42.76
C GLU A 112 -16.59 -24.64 -41.43
N HIS A 113 -16.42 -25.93 -41.11
CA HIS A 113 -17.02 -26.55 -39.91
C HIS A 113 -16.35 -26.16 -38.59
N ARG A 114 -15.03 -25.98 -38.57
CA ARG A 114 -14.27 -25.71 -37.34
C ARG A 114 -14.31 -24.25 -36.92
N SER A 115 -14.59 -23.33 -37.85
CA SER A 115 -14.54 -21.90 -37.56
C SER A 115 -15.72 -21.37 -36.73
N MET A 116 -16.82 -22.12 -36.59
CA MET A 116 -18.08 -21.60 -36.02
C MET A 116 -18.75 -22.49 -34.97
N ALA A 117 -18.49 -23.80 -34.93
CA ALA A 117 -19.22 -24.74 -34.07
C ALA A 117 -18.62 -24.90 -32.68
N GLU A 118 -17.31 -24.69 -32.55
CA GLU A 118 -16.56 -24.84 -31.30
C GLU A 118 -16.35 -23.48 -30.64
N ASP A 119 -16.27 -23.47 -29.31
CA ASP A 119 -15.83 -22.31 -28.53
C ASP A 119 -14.39 -22.60 -28.06
N ASP A 120 -13.42 -22.15 -28.86
CA ASP A 120 -12.00 -22.42 -28.60
C ASP A 120 -11.58 -21.90 -27.23
N TRP A 121 -12.11 -20.73 -26.86
CA TRP A 121 -11.78 -20.10 -25.60
C TRP A 121 -12.22 -20.97 -24.43
N ARG A 122 -13.48 -21.41 -24.47
CA ARG A 122 -14.02 -22.30 -23.44
C ARG A 122 -13.24 -23.61 -23.38
N ALA A 123 -12.94 -24.23 -24.52
CA ALA A 123 -12.18 -25.47 -24.59
C ALA A 123 -10.76 -25.31 -24.00
N ILE A 124 -10.07 -24.22 -24.33
CA ILE A 124 -8.75 -23.89 -23.76
C ILE A 124 -8.84 -23.71 -22.23
N ASN A 125 -9.79 -22.92 -21.75
CA ASN A 125 -9.96 -22.68 -20.32
C ASN A 125 -10.35 -23.97 -19.56
N ASP A 126 -11.17 -24.83 -20.15
CA ASP A 126 -11.55 -26.12 -19.56
C ASP A 126 -10.33 -27.07 -19.49
N LEU A 127 -9.49 -27.13 -20.53
CA LEU A 127 -8.24 -27.90 -20.51
C LEU A 127 -7.25 -27.37 -19.47
N PHE A 128 -7.10 -26.05 -19.35
CA PHE A 128 -6.25 -25.46 -18.32
C PHE A 128 -6.73 -25.79 -16.91
N ARG A 129 -8.05 -25.74 -16.65
CA ARG A 129 -8.63 -26.17 -15.38
C ARG A 129 -8.34 -27.64 -15.08
N GLN A 130 -8.47 -28.51 -16.08
CA GLN A 130 -8.14 -29.94 -15.91
C GLN A 130 -6.66 -30.17 -15.56
N ILE A 131 -5.75 -29.42 -16.19
CA ILE A 131 -4.31 -29.46 -15.93
C ILE A 131 -4.01 -28.96 -14.50
N LEU A 132 -4.63 -27.85 -14.09
CA LEU A 132 -4.42 -27.20 -12.80
C LEU A 132 -4.94 -28.02 -11.61
N CYS A 133 -6.15 -28.56 -11.71
CA CYS A 133 -6.75 -29.30 -10.61
C CYS A 133 -6.11 -30.67 -10.39
N HIS A 134 -5.22 -31.14 -11.28
CA HIS A 134 -4.65 -32.49 -11.28
C HIS A 134 -5.72 -33.61 -11.14
N ASP A 135 -6.98 -33.30 -11.47
CA ASP A 135 -8.15 -34.13 -11.15
C ASP A 135 -8.36 -35.29 -12.14
N THR A 136 -7.47 -35.47 -13.11
CA THR A 136 -7.65 -36.46 -14.18
C THR A 136 -6.49 -37.43 -14.29
N LEU A 137 -6.82 -38.69 -14.55
CA LEU A 137 -5.89 -39.78 -14.81
C LEU A 137 -5.05 -39.58 -16.10
N ASN A 138 -5.32 -38.54 -16.90
CA ASN A 138 -4.74 -38.34 -18.24
C ASN A 138 -4.15 -36.92 -18.43
N LEU A 139 -3.33 -36.42 -17.49
CA LEU A 139 -2.67 -35.10 -17.63
C LEU A 139 -1.94 -34.93 -18.98
N ALA A 140 -1.22 -35.95 -19.44
CA ALA A 140 -0.50 -35.92 -20.71
C ALA A 140 -1.44 -35.79 -21.93
N GLU A 141 -2.65 -36.35 -21.86
CA GLU A 141 -3.64 -36.20 -22.93
C GLU A 141 -4.17 -34.77 -22.97
N ALA A 142 -4.53 -34.20 -21.81
CA ALA A 142 -4.98 -32.83 -21.71
C ALA A 142 -3.92 -31.82 -22.19
N GLU A 143 -2.64 -32.05 -21.84
CA GLU A 143 -1.53 -31.23 -22.32
C GLU A 143 -1.34 -31.29 -23.83
N ASN A 144 -1.46 -32.49 -24.42
CA ASN A 144 -1.37 -32.68 -25.88
C ASN A 144 -2.58 -32.06 -26.60
N SER A 145 -3.79 -32.23 -26.06
CA SER A 145 -5.00 -31.59 -26.59
C SER A 145 -4.89 -30.08 -26.55
N LEU A 146 -4.32 -29.52 -25.48
CA LEU A 146 -4.07 -28.09 -25.36
C LEU A 146 -3.05 -27.61 -26.41
N ASP A 147 -1.94 -28.32 -26.61
CA ASP A 147 -0.95 -27.97 -27.64
C ASP A 147 -1.54 -27.97 -29.05
N CYS A 148 -2.28 -29.02 -29.38
CA CYS A 148 -3.00 -29.11 -30.65
C CYS A 148 -3.97 -27.94 -30.80
N LEU A 149 -4.77 -27.66 -29.78
CA LEU A 149 -5.77 -26.59 -29.83
C LEU A 149 -5.14 -25.21 -29.97
N LEU A 150 -4.10 -24.89 -29.19
CA LEU A 150 -3.38 -23.61 -29.28
C LEU A 150 -2.74 -23.42 -30.66
N THR A 151 -2.15 -24.49 -31.22
CA THR A 151 -1.50 -24.46 -32.53
C THR A 151 -2.52 -24.34 -33.67
N GLU A 152 -3.56 -25.19 -33.67
CA GLU A 152 -4.58 -25.22 -34.73
C GLU A 152 -5.44 -23.95 -34.74
N SER A 153 -5.75 -23.38 -33.58
CA SER A 153 -6.52 -22.13 -33.49
C SER A 153 -5.66 -20.88 -33.70
N ASN A 154 -4.33 -21.03 -33.78
CA ASN A 154 -3.37 -19.92 -33.75
C ASN A 154 -3.68 -18.99 -32.57
N PHE A 155 -3.83 -19.57 -31.38
CA PHE A 155 -4.32 -18.84 -30.20
C PHE A 155 -3.33 -17.77 -29.76
N VAL A 156 -3.86 -16.58 -29.50
CA VAL A 156 -3.11 -15.43 -29.00
C VAL A 156 -3.99 -14.70 -27.99
N PRO A 157 -3.57 -14.50 -26.74
CA PRO A 157 -4.32 -13.69 -25.80
C PRO A 157 -4.36 -12.23 -26.27
N ILE A 158 -5.53 -11.59 -26.30
CA ILE A 158 -5.71 -10.20 -26.73
C ILE A 158 -6.45 -9.41 -25.65
N PRO A 159 -5.89 -8.31 -25.11
CA PRO A 159 -6.56 -7.53 -24.08
C PRO A 159 -7.88 -6.89 -24.56
N GLY A 160 -8.83 -6.70 -23.64
CA GLY A 160 -10.10 -6.00 -23.91
C GLY A 160 -11.10 -6.74 -24.79
N LEU A 161 -10.77 -7.93 -25.30
CA LEU A 161 -11.77 -8.82 -25.86
C LEU A 161 -12.53 -9.48 -24.71
N SER A 162 -13.82 -9.17 -24.53
CA SER A 162 -14.68 -10.00 -23.68
C SER A 162 -14.65 -11.43 -24.22
N TYR A 163 -14.12 -12.37 -23.44
CA TYR A 163 -13.98 -13.78 -23.84
C TYR A 163 -15.25 -14.60 -23.63
N ASP A 164 -16.33 -13.95 -23.22
CA ASP A 164 -17.60 -14.61 -22.99
C ASP A 164 -18.56 -14.39 -24.17
N ILE A 165 -19.01 -15.49 -24.77
CA ILE A 165 -20.01 -15.51 -25.84
C ILE A 165 -21.43 -15.61 -25.23
N THR A 166 -21.58 -16.01 -23.95
CA THR A 166 -22.91 -16.39 -23.42
C THR A 166 -23.28 -16.04 -21.96
N THR A 167 -22.38 -15.74 -20.99
CA THR A 167 -22.78 -15.72 -19.55
C THR A 167 -21.99 -14.83 -18.56
N TYR A 168 -22.35 -13.55 -18.43
CA TYR A 168 -22.23 -12.67 -17.23
C TYR A 168 -20.90 -12.54 -16.43
N TRP A 169 -19.78 -13.15 -16.80
CA TRP A 169 -18.50 -12.91 -16.12
C TRP A 169 -17.39 -12.68 -17.15
N HIS A 170 -16.93 -11.43 -17.24
CA HIS A 170 -15.78 -11.06 -18.05
C HIS A 170 -14.57 -11.84 -17.54
N THR A 171 -14.16 -12.90 -18.23
CA THR A 171 -12.87 -13.53 -17.93
C THR A 171 -11.78 -12.54 -18.32
N PRO A 172 -10.96 -12.06 -17.37
CA PRO A 172 -9.92 -11.09 -17.67
C PRO A 172 -8.86 -11.73 -18.58
N PHE A 173 -8.22 -10.92 -19.42
CA PHE A 173 -7.25 -11.42 -20.41
C PHE A 173 -5.94 -11.85 -19.74
N GLU A 174 -5.74 -11.46 -18.49
CA GLU A 174 -4.65 -11.84 -17.62
C GLU A 174 -4.66 -13.34 -17.35
N LYS A 175 -5.84 -13.95 -17.25
CA LYS A 175 -6.00 -15.39 -17.01
C LYS A 175 -5.37 -16.27 -18.10
N PRO A 176 -5.70 -16.15 -19.41
CA PRO A 176 -5.03 -16.95 -20.43
C PRO A 176 -3.54 -16.67 -20.52
N LEU A 177 -3.15 -15.41 -20.33
CA LEU A 177 -1.75 -15.05 -20.39
C LEU A 177 -0.97 -15.70 -19.24
N PHE A 178 -1.53 -15.72 -18.03
CA PHE A 178 -1.01 -16.45 -16.88
C PHE A 178 -0.88 -17.95 -17.19
N LEU A 179 -1.97 -18.58 -17.60
CA LEU A 179 -2.03 -19.99 -17.91
C LEU A 179 -1.00 -20.39 -18.99
N MET A 180 -0.88 -19.62 -20.05
CA MET A 180 0.12 -19.84 -21.09
C MET A 180 1.55 -19.61 -20.57
N SER A 181 1.77 -18.56 -19.78
CA SER A 181 3.11 -18.23 -19.26
C SER A 181 3.67 -19.32 -18.33
N VAL A 182 2.79 -20.05 -17.65
CA VAL A 182 3.16 -21.11 -16.72
C VAL A 182 3.28 -22.45 -17.42
N TYR A 183 2.28 -22.84 -18.22
CA TYR A 183 2.16 -24.21 -18.72
C TYR A 183 2.63 -24.39 -20.16
N LYS A 184 2.55 -23.33 -20.98
CA LYS A 184 2.85 -23.38 -22.42
C LYS A 184 3.79 -22.24 -22.83
N ALA A 185 4.79 -21.99 -21.99
CA ALA A 185 5.74 -20.90 -22.13
C ALA A 185 6.46 -20.92 -23.49
N ASN A 186 6.77 -22.11 -24.02
CA ASN A 186 7.40 -22.28 -25.33
C ASN A 186 6.58 -21.65 -26.48
N ILE A 187 5.28 -21.93 -26.53
CA ILE A 187 4.37 -21.35 -27.53
C ILE A 187 4.33 -19.84 -27.37
N LEU A 188 4.22 -19.39 -26.12
CA LEU A 188 4.11 -17.97 -25.79
C LEU A 188 5.40 -17.19 -26.13
N ILE A 189 6.58 -17.77 -25.89
CA ILE A 189 7.88 -17.20 -26.24
C ILE A 189 7.99 -17.01 -27.76
N ASP A 190 7.49 -17.96 -28.55
CA ASP A 190 7.51 -17.82 -30.01
C ASP A 190 6.59 -16.69 -30.48
N VAL A 191 5.47 -16.45 -29.78
CA VAL A 191 4.62 -15.28 -29.99
C VAL A 191 5.34 -13.98 -29.60
N PHE A 192 6.06 -13.97 -28.47
CA PHE A 192 6.84 -12.82 -27.99
C PHE A 192 7.95 -12.42 -28.97
N ARG A 193 8.73 -13.39 -29.45
CA ARG A 193 9.80 -13.19 -30.44
C ARG A 193 9.31 -12.57 -31.73
N GLN A 194 8.03 -12.72 -32.04
CA GLN A 194 7.41 -12.18 -33.24
C GLN A 194 6.74 -10.81 -33.00
N GLY A 195 6.97 -10.20 -31.83
CA GLY A 195 6.64 -8.80 -31.53
C GLY A 195 5.32 -8.62 -30.78
N TYR A 196 4.92 -9.57 -29.95
CA TYR A 196 3.81 -9.39 -29.00
C TYR A 196 4.28 -8.55 -27.80
N HIS A 197 3.65 -7.40 -27.59
CA HIS A 197 3.97 -6.47 -26.50
C HIS A 197 2.69 -5.79 -26.00
N LEU A 198 2.65 -5.51 -24.70
CA LEU A 198 1.54 -4.83 -24.04
C LEU A 198 1.96 -3.39 -23.71
N SER A 199 2.09 -2.53 -24.72
CA SER A 199 2.53 -1.13 -24.50
C SER A 199 1.42 -0.22 -23.98
N ASP A 200 0.15 -0.54 -24.28
CA ASP A 200 -1.00 0.32 -24.01
C ASP A 200 -1.77 -0.11 -22.74
N ILE A 201 -1.20 -0.99 -21.91
CA ILE A 201 -1.83 -1.44 -20.66
C ILE A 201 -1.37 -0.59 -19.48
N TYR A 202 -2.26 -0.41 -18.51
CA TYR A 202 -1.88 0.12 -17.21
C TYR A 202 -1.20 -1.01 -16.42
N VAL A 203 0.13 -0.98 -16.37
CA VAL A 203 0.97 -2.06 -15.84
C VAL A 203 0.64 -2.45 -14.40
N PRO A 204 0.39 -1.51 -13.45
CA PRO A 204 0.04 -1.88 -12.07
C PRO A 204 -1.23 -2.72 -11.98
N GLU A 205 -2.31 -2.28 -12.63
CA GLU A 205 -3.59 -3.02 -12.66
C GLU A 205 -3.44 -4.37 -13.34
N PHE A 206 -2.68 -4.44 -14.43
CA PHE A 206 -2.37 -5.71 -15.08
C PHE A 206 -1.66 -6.70 -14.14
N ILE A 207 -0.63 -6.25 -13.41
CA ILE A 207 0.10 -7.11 -12.47
C ILE A 207 -0.83 -7.59 -11.36
N SER A 208 -1.61 -6.68 -10.77
CA SER A 208 -2.59 -7.02 -9.73
C SER A 208 -3.60 -8.07 -10.23
N ASN A 209 -4.20 -7.86 -11.41
CA ASN A 209 -5.14 -8.81 -12.00
C ASN A 209 -4.48 -10.15 -12.33
N PHE A 210 -3.25 -10.14 -12.84
CA PHE A 210 -2.49 -11.36 -13.13
C PHE A 210 -2.23 -12.18 -11.87
N ILE A 211 -1.92 -11.51 -10.75
CA ILE A 211 -1.71 -12.14 -9.45
C ILE A 211 -3.03 -12.69 -8.90
N ALA A 212 -4.11 -11.89 -8.95
CA ALA A 212 -5.44 -12.30 -8.51
C ALA A 212 -5.92 -13.55 -9.28
N GLU A 213 -5.75 -13.60 -10.60
CA GLU A 213 -6.12 -14.76 -11.41
C GLU A 213 -5.30 -16.01 -11.05
N GLY A 214 -4.00 -15.85 -10.77
CA GLY A 214 -3.19 -16.95 -10.25
C GLY A 214 -3.70 -17.47 -8.90
N MET A 215 -4.11 -16.57 -8.01
CA MET A 215 -4.66 -16.91 -6.69
C MET A 215 -6.04 -17.58 -6.78
N ASP A 216 -6.91 -17.11 -7.66
CA ASP A 216 -8.23 -17.70 -7.93
C ASP A 216 -8.12 -19.12 -8.50
N LEU A 217 -7.02 -19.40 -9.19
CA LEU A 217 -6.65 -20.73 -9.65
C LEU A 217 -5.86 -21.54 -8.61
N HIS A 218 -5.77 -21.06 -7.37
CA HIS A 218 -5.06 -21.68 -6.26
C HIS A 218 -3.58 -21.99 -6.53
N CYS A 219 -2.93 -21.19 -7.39
CA CYS A 219 -1.51 -21.36 -7.70
C CYS A 219 -0.61 -20.82 -6.58
N SER A 220 0.59 -21.39 -6.45
CA SER A 220 1.58 -20.90 -5.50
C SER A 220 2.20 -19.58 -5.96
N ASN A 221 2.66 -18.75 -5.00
CA ASN A 221 3.37 -17.50 -5.31
C ASN A 221 4.62 -17.73 -6.19
N ASP A 222 5.28 -18.88 -6.09
CA ASP A 222 6.43 -19.24 -6.95
C ASP A 222 6.02 -19.42 -8.42
N LEU A 223 4.85 -20.03 -8.64
CA LEU A 223 4.33 -20.28 -9.99
C LEU A 223 3.87 -18.97 -10.64
N ILE A 224 3.19 -18.12 -9.86
CA ILE A 224 2.77 -16.77 -10.30
C ILE A 224 3.98 -15.91 -10.62
N ALA A 225 4.99 -15.88 -9.73
CA ALA A 225 6.23 -15.16 -9.96
C ALA A 225 6.96 -15.64 -11.22
N ARG A 226 6.98 -16.95 -11.49
CA ARG A 226 7.59 -17.50 -12.72
C ARG A 226 6.87 -17.04 -13.98
N GLY A 227 5.54 -17.08 -13.98
CA GLY A 227 4.73 -16.60 -15.11
C GLY A 227 4.98 -15.12 -15.39
N LEU A 228 4.97 -14.28 -14.34
CA LEU A 228 5.24 -12.85 -14.46
C LEU A 228 6.69 -12.56 -14.87
N GLN A 229 7.67 -13.30 -14.34
CA GLN A 229 9.08 -13.18 -14.73
C GLN A 229 9.25 -13.44 -16.22
N LEU A 230 8.57 -14.44 -16.79
CA LEU A 230 8.62 -14.71 -18.22
C LEU A 230 8.14 -13.51 -19.05
N LEU A 231 7.08 -12.82 -18.60
CA LEU A 231 6.57 -11.62 -19.29
C LEU A 231 7.57 -10.46 -19.23
N ILE A 232 8.26 -10.30 -18.10
CA ILE A 232 9.28 -9.26 -17.89
C ILE A 232 10.53 -9.56 -18.73
N ASP A 233 11.04 -10.79 -18.69
CA ASP A 233 12.27 -11.20 -19.41
C ASP A 233 12.16 -11.05 -20.93
N HIS A 234 10.93 -11.08 -21.45
CA HIS A 234 10.64 -10.94 -22.87
C HIS A 234 10.12 -9.54 -23.26
N ASP A 235 10.25 -8.53 -22.39
CA ASP A 235 9.80 -7.15 -22.61
C ASP A 235 8.31 -7.04 -23.03
N VAL A 236 7.48 -8.01 -22.62
CA VAL A 236 6.05 -8.01 -22.93
C VAL A 236 5.34 -6.97 -22.09
N VAL A 237 5.76 -6.86 -20.83
CA VAL A 237 5.30 -5.88 -19.85
C VAL A 237 6.47 -4.94 -19.54
N PRO A 238 6.47 -3.69 -20.04
CA PRO A 238 7.58 -2.77 -19.87
C PRO A 238 7.60 -2.16 -18.46
N LEU A 239 8.07 -2.93 -17.48
CA LEU A 239 8.04 -2.56 -16.07
C LEU A 239 8.92 -1.33 -15.77
N GLN A 240 8.34 -0.31 -15.15
CA GLN A 240 9.03 0.88 -14.65
C GLN A 240 9.02 0.94 -13.12
N PRO A 241 9.95 1.68 -12.48
CA PRO A 241 9.94 1.89 -11.04
C PRO A 241 8.62 2.47 -10.53
N ALA A 242 8.04 3.41 -11.28
CA ALA A 242 6.76 4.04 -10.95
C ALA A 242 5.60 3.04 -10.93
N ASP A 243 5.62 2.02 -11.79
CA ASP A 243 4.57 1.00 -11.82
C ASP A 243 4.59 0.16 -10.54
N ILE A 244 5.78 -0.20 -10.04
CA ILE A 244 5.93 -0.93 -8.77
C ILE A 244 5.56 -0.04 -7.59
N SER A 245 5.98 1.23 -7.59
CA SER A 245 5.56 2.19 -6.56
C SER A 245 4.04 2.31 -6.50
N GLN A 246 3.37 2.40 -7.66
CA GLN A 246 1.93 2.53 -7.75
C GLN A 246 1.22 1.23 -7.33
N LEU A 247 1.70 0.06 -7.77
CA LEU A 247 1.21 -1.25 -7.33
C LEU A 247 1.28 -1.38 -5.80
N LEU A 248 2.37 -0.92 -5.19
CA LEU A 248 2.57 -0.95 -3.74
C LEU A 248 1.86 0.18 -2.98
N ALA A 249 1.30 1.17 -3.69
CA ALA A 249 0.53 2.27 -3.12
C ALA A 249 -0.98 2.06 -3.26
N ASP A 250 -1.43 1.28 -4.24
CA ASP A 250 -2.85 0.92 -4.42
C ASP A 250 -3.21 -0.22 -3.45
N TYR A 251 -3.83 0.13 -2.33
CA TYR A 251 -4.15 -0.81 -1.25
C TYR A 251 -5.47 -1.55 -1.50
N ASP A 252 -5.39 -2.83 -1.89
CA ASP A 252 -6.46 -3.79 -1.64
C ASP A 252 -5.92 -4.96 -0.80
N GLU A 253 -6.43 -5.08 0.44
CA GLU A 253 -5.80 -5.81 1.56
C GLU A 253 -5.49 -7.31 1.29
N PRO A 254 -6.29 -8.10 0.53
CA PRO A 254 -5.96 -9.50 0.29
C PRO A 254 -4.89 -9.70 -0.80
N VAL A 255 -4.89 -8.87 -1.86
CA VAL A 255 -3.99 -9.05 -3.02
C VAL A 255 -2.57 -8.58 -2.68
N TYR A 256 -2.49 -7.49 -1.91
CA TYR A 256 -1.23 -6.84 -1.58
C TYR A 256 -0.17 -7.74 -0.95
N ARG A 257 -0.56 -8.63 -0.02
CA ARG A 257 0.38 -9.54 0.64
C ARG A 257 1.01 -10.50 -0.37
N HIS A 258 0.24 -10.92 -1.37
CA HIS A 258 0.74 -11.74 -2.45
C HIS A 258 1.64 -10.93 -3.38
N ASP A 259 1.32 -9.67 -3.66
CA ASP A 259 2.16 -8.77 -4.46
C ASP A 259 3.58 -8.66 -3.88
N ILE A 260 3.72 -8.36 -2.59
CA ILE A 260 5.04 -8.31 -1.94
C ILE A 260 5.77 -9.64 -2.09
N GLN A 261 5.08 -10.75 -1.81
CA GLN A 261 5.69 -12.08 -1.84
C GLN A 261 6.13 -12.48 -3.25
N ILE A 262 5.38 -12.07 -4.27
CA ILE A 262 5.70 -12.32 -5.68
C ILE A 262 6.84 -11.40 -6.12
N LEU A 263 6.80 -10.10 -5.81
CA LEU A 263 7.88 -9.15 -6.09
C LEU A 263 9.22 -9.59 -5.48
N LYS A 264 9.22 -10.17 -4.28
CA LYS A 264 10.41 -10.76 -3.63
C LYS A 264 11.06 -11.88 -4.45
N ARG A 265 10.29 -12.56 -5.32
CA ARG A 265 10.73 -13.69 -6.13
C ARG A 265 11.14 -13.29 -7.55
N LEU A 266 10.80 -12.07 -7.98
CA LEU A 266 11.16 -11.57 -9.30
C LEU A 266 12.62 -11.14 -9.35
N THR A 267 13.27 -11.44 -10.47
CA THR A 267 14.53 -10.80 -10.89
C THR A 267 14.16 -9.53 -11.65
N LEU A 268 14.11 -8.42 -10.92
CA LEU A 268 13.72 -7.14 -11.49
C LEU A 268 14.80 -6.59 -12.44
N PRO A 269 14.41 -5.88 -13.52
CA PRO A 269 15.36 -5.19 -14.39
C PRO A 269 16.33 -4.28 -13.63
N PRO A 270 17.59 -4.11 -14.08
CA PRO A 270 18.61 -3.36 -13.33
C PRO A 270 18.28 -1.89 -13.03
N HIS A 271 17.43 -1.25 -13.84
CA HIS A 271 16.97 0.13 -13.60
C HIS A 271 15.93 0.23 -12.48
N ILE A 272 15.37 -0.91 -12.04
CA ILE A 272 14.41 -0.99 -10.96
C ILE A 272 15.14 -1.42 -9.69
N ARG A 273 15.31 -0.47 -8.78
CA ARG A 273 15.96 -0.71 -7.49
C ARG A 273 14.91 -0.67 -6.39
N MET A 274 14.55 -1.84 -5.87
CA MET A 274 13.59 -1.94 -4.76
C MET A 274 13.92 -1.06 -3.56
N PRO A 275 15.19 -0.90 -3.12
CA PRO A 275 15.51 0.01 -2.04
C PRO A 275 15.11 1.47 -2.31
N ASP A 276 15.23 1.92 -3.56
CA ASP A 276 14.90 3.31 -3.94
C ASP A 276 13.37 3.50 -3.97
N ILE A 277 12.63 2.49 -4.43
CA ILE A 277 11.15 2.47 -4.42
C ILE A 277 10.63 2.46 -2.98
N VAL A 278 11.13 1.56 -2.14
CA VAL A 278 10.73 1.44 -0.72
C VAL A 278 11.08 2.72 0.03
N ARG A 279 12.26 3.32 -0.22
CA ARG A 279 12.63 4.65 0.30
C ARG A 279 11.59 5.71 -0.06
N GLY A 280 11.18 5.78 -1.33
CA GLY A 280 10.18 6.73 -1.81
C GLY A 280 8.83 6.54 -1.12
N LEU A 281 8.35 5.29 -1.04
CA LEU A 281 7.10 4.94 -0.35
C LEU A 281 7.15 5.31 1.14
N MET A 282 8.21 4.91 1.85
CA MET A 282 8.40 5.23 3.27
C MET A 282 8.43 6.73 3.53
N THR A 283 9.14 7.48 2.70
CA THR A 283 9.21 8.94 2.79
C THR A 283 7.81 9.53 2.61
N ALA A 284 7.11 9.17 1.52
CA ALA A 284 5.79 9.69 1.22
C ALA A 284 4.78 9.37 2.32
N SER A 285 4.78 8.14 2.85
CA SER A 285 3.85 7.74 3.91
C SER A 285 4.11 8.44 5.26
N ILE A 286 5.35 8.83 5.55
CA ILE A 286 5.69 9.59 6.77
C ILE A 286 5.39 11.07 6.60
N GLU A 287 5.69 11.65 5.43
CA GLU A 287 5.47 13.09 5.16
C GLU A 287 4.01 13.44 4.94
N GLN A 288 3.26 12.52 4.33
CA GLN A 288 1.85 12.67 4.01
C GLN A 288 1.08 11.51 4.64
N PRO A 289 0.99 11.46 5.99
CA PRO A 289 0.26 10.41 6.66
C PRO A 289 -1.21 10.48 6.23
N ASP A 290 -1.68 9.47 5.52
CA ASP A 290 -3.08 9.35 5.18
C ASP A 290 -3.84 8.99 6.48
N PRO A 291 -4.80 9.82 6.93
CA PRO A 291 -5.54 9.56 8.15
C PRO A 291 -6.37 8.27 8.12
N TYR A 292 -6.61 7.71 6.92
CA TYR A 292 -7.31 6.45 6.70
C TYR A 292 -6.35 5.28 6.49
N VAL A 293 -5.14 5.52 6.00
CA VAL A 293 -4.10 4.50 5.82
C VAL A 293 -3.09 4.60 6.96
N ASN A 294 -3.37 3.89 8.05
CA ASN A 294 -2.35 3.67 9.07
C ASN A 294 -1.16 2.96 8.43
N LEU A 295 0.03 3.55 8.48
CA LEU A 295 1.30 2.96 8.01
C LEU A 295 1.59 1.55 8.59
N TYR A 296 0.89 1.19 9.66
CA TYR A 296 0.86 -0.14 10.26
C TYR A 296 -0.05 -1.15 9.54
N TYR A 297 -0.62 -0.81 8.40
CA TYR A 297 -0.99 -1.85 7.45
C TYR A 297 0.31 -2.62 7.15
N PHE A 298 0.38 -3.86 7.67
CA PHE A 298 1.43 -4.88 7.54
C PHE A 298 2.34 -4.75 6.31
N PRO A 299 1.80 -4.49 5.10
CA PRO A 299 2.48 -3.96 3.94
C PRO A 299 3.83 -3.24 4.11
N HIS A 300 3.81 -2.03 4.68
CA HIS A 300 4.97 -1.14 4.68
C HIS A 300 6.04 -1.69 5.60
N CYS A 301 5.64 -2.15 6.79
CA CYS A 301 6.53 -2.82 7.73
C CYS A 301 7.22 -4.05 7.09
N GLU A 302 6.48 -4.85 6.32
CA GLU A 302 7.04 -6.01 5.61
C GLU A 302 8.00 -5.61 4.48
N LEU A 303 7.68 -4.55 3.72
CA LEU A 303 8.59 -3.98 2.71
C LEU A 303 9.88 -3.48 3.35
N TYR A 304 9.78 -2.72 4.44
CA TYR A 304 10.95 -2.19 5.15
C TYR A 304 11.81 -3.30 5.74
N ALA A 305 11.20 -4.32 6.35
CA ALA A 305 11.93 -5.45 6.92
C ALA A 305 12.76 -6.19 5.84
N GLN A 306 12.26 -6.20 4.59
CA GLN A 306 12.97 -6.79 3.47
C GLN A 306 14.03 -5.87 2.87
N TRP A 307 13.74 -4.57 2.76
CA TRP A 307 14.61 -3.56 2.17
C TRP A 307 14.74 -2.35 3.11
N PRO A 308 15.53 -2.47 4.19
CA PRO A 308 15.62 -1.41 5.19
C PRO A 308 16.28 -0.16 4.60
N CYS A 309 15.65 0.99 4.85
CA CYS A 309 16.11 2.32 4.44
C CYS A 309 16.02 3.31 5.62
N PRO A 310 16.82 3.13 6.68
CA PRO A 310 16.71 3.94 7.89
C PRO A 310 16.97 5.42 7.65
N ASP A 311 17.87 5.74 6.72
CA ASP A 311 18.17 7.11 6.29
C ASP A 311 16.95 7.84 5.74
N ALA A 312 16.10 7.14 4.97
CA ALA A 312 14.86 7.70 4.42
C ALA A 312 13.88 8.09 5.53
N ILE A 313 13.71 7.21 6.51
CA ILE A 313 12.81 7.43 7.65
C ILE A 313 13.34 8.54 8.55
N ILE A 314 14.65 8.56 8.84
CA ILE A 314 15.29 9.62 9.62
C ILE A 314 15.05 10.98 8.93
N ALA A 315 15.36 11.08 7.64
CA ALA A 315 15.19 12.31 6.89
C ALA A 315 13.73 12.76 6.80
N ALA A 316 12.78 11.83 6.60
CA ALA A 316 11.36 12.14 6.55
C ALA A 316 10.82 12.61 7.92
N VAL A 317 11.25 11.96 9.01
CA VAL A 317 10.88 12.33 10.37
C VAL A 317 11.46 13.70 10.75
N GLU A 318 12.73 13.93 10.45
CA GLU A 318 13.41 15.21 10.70
C GLU A 318 12.79 16.36 9.91
N ARG A 319 12.42 16.12 8.64
CA ARG A 319 11.79 17.15 7.80
C ARG A 319 10.37 17.52 8.27
N THR A 320 9.59 16.52 8.67
CA THR A 320 8.14 16.69 8.90
C THR A 320 7.81 17.00 10.36
N TYR A 321 8.54 16.39 11.29
CA TYR A 321 8.16 16.35 12.70
C TYR A 321 9.16 17.05 13.62
N ARG A 322 10.32 17.53 13.14
CA ARG A 322 11.30 18.21 14.01
C ARG A 322 10.69 19.48 14.61
N VAL A 323 10.69 19.56 15.94
CA VAL A 323 10.24 20.75 16.67
C VAL A 323 11.41 21.73 16.75
N PRO A 324 11.30 22.95 16.18
CA PRO A 324 12.38 23.93 16.26
C PRO A 324 12.77 24.21 17.72
N LEU A 325 14.07 24.25 18.02
CA LEU A 325 14.56 24.59 19.38
C LEU A 325 14.15 26.02 19.80
N SER A 326 14.01 26.92 18.82
CA SER A 326 13.53 28.29 19.00
C SER A 326 12.03 28.39 19.31
N ALA A 327 11.27 27.31 19.15
CA ALA A 327 9.89 27.26 19.57
C ALA A 327 9.89 27.26 21.11
N GLY A 328 9.71 28.46 21.68
CA GLY A 328 9.79 28.71 23.11
C GLY A 328 8.86 27.82 23.94
N ASP A 329 8.89 27.98 25.25
CA ASP A 329 8.29 27.02 26.19
C ASP A 329 6.75 26.87 26.12
N ASP A 330 6.04 27.56 25.23
CA ASP A 330 4.57 27.47 25.11
C ASP A 330 4.16 26.45 24.02
N PRO A 331 3.82 25.20 24.38
CA PRO A 331 3.44 24.14 23.45
C PRO A 331 2.14 24.47 22.71
N THR A 332 1.33 25.41 23.22
CA THR A 332 0.07 25.78 22.57
C THR A 332 0.28 26.49 21.24
N ARG A 333 1.46 27.12 21.04
CA ARG A 333 1.81 27.85 19.81
C ARG A 333 2.52 27.00 18.77
N ILE A 334 3.01 25.82 19.14
CA ILE A 334 3.79 24.96 18.26
C ILE A 334 2.85 24.09 17.46
N ALA A 335 2.59 24.41 16.20
CA ALA A 335 1.87 23.51 15.30
C ALA A 335 2.80 22.36 14.90
N VAL A 336 2.43 21.13 15.26
CA VAL A 336 3.14 19.93 14.81
C VAL A 336 2.12 19.02 14.14
N PRO A 337 2.40 18.47 12.96
CA PRO A 337 1.62 17.37 12.41
C PRO A 337 1.57 16.19 13.40
N GLU A 338 0.40 15.57 13.53
CA GLU A 338 0.27 14.36 14.33
C GLU A 338 0.68 13.15 13.48
N LEU A 339 1.63 12.35 13.97
CA LEU A 339 1.92 11.04 13.38
C LEU A 339 0.92 10.01 13.91
N PRO A 340 0.37 9.11 13.07
CA PRO A 340 -0.51 8.05 13.54
C PRO A 340 0.17 7.18 14.62
N PRO A 341 -0.53 6.81 15.72
CA PRO A 341 0.09 6.14 16.87
C PRO A 341 0.80 4.83 16.52
N LEU A 342 0.22 4.03 15.63
CA LEU A 342 0.81 2.77 15.21
C LEU A 342 2.10 2.96 14.42
N THR A 343 2.19 3.99 13.58
CA THR A 343 3.43 4.35 12.88
C THR A 343 4.52 4.75 13.86
N ALA A 344 4.15 5.57 14.86
CA ALA A 344 5.07 5.99 15.90
C ALA A 344 5.58 4.81 16.75
N GLN A 345 4.71 3.83 17.03
CA GLN A 345 5.11 2.58 17.70
C GLN A 345 6.08 1.78 16.83
N TRP A 346 5.77 1.61 15.55
CA TRP A 346 6.64 0.86 14.65
C TRP A 346 8.02 1.51 14.48
N ILE A 347 8.08 2.85 14.36
CA ILE A 347 9.37 3.57 14.32
C ILE A 347 10.12 3.39 15.64
N LEU A 348 9.43 3.45 16.79
CA LEU A 348 10.04 3.17 18.09
C LEU A 348 10.65 1.77 18.10
N GLU A 349 9.89 0.74 17.74
CA GLU A 349 10.36 -0.66 17.77
C GLU A 349 11.51 -0.91 16.78
N THR A 350 11.46 -0.28 15.61
CA THR A 350 12.40 -0.53 14.51
C THR A 350 13.68 0.29 14.63
N MET A 351 13.60 1.54 15.11
CA MET A 351 14.74 2.48 15.11
C MET A 351 15.46 2.58 16.44
N THR A 352 14.81 2.32 17.58
CA THR A 352 15.42 2.49 18.91
C THR A 352 16.79 1.84 19.07
N PRO A 353 17.07 0.64 18.52
CA PRO A 353 18.38 0.01 18.69
C PRO A 353 19.54 0.70 17.94
N ALA A 354 19.26 1.45 16.86
CA ALA A 354 20.28 1.92 15.91
C ALA A 354 20.29 3.44 15.69
N HIS A 355 19.14 4.11 15.78
CA HIS A 355 18.99 5.51 15.40
C HIS A 355 18.07 6.25 16.38
N PRO A 356 18.62 6.84 17.46
CA PRO A 356 17.81 7.50 18.48
C PRO A 356 17.20 8.84 18.04
N SER A 357 17.74 9.50 16.99
CA SER A 357 17.24 10.81 16.50
C SER A 357 15.73 10.79 16.16
N PRO A 358 15.24 9.95 15.24
CA PRO A 358 13.82 9.94 14.87
C PRO A 358 12.92 9.61 16.07
N VAL A 359 13.36 8.70 16.94
CA VAL A 359 12.62 8.34 18.16
C VAL A 359 12.50 9.53 19.11
N ARG A 360 13.57 10.31 19.30
CA ARG A 360 13.54 11.53 20.12
C ARG A 360 12.59 12.56 19.52
N ILE A 361 12.67 12.81 18.21
CA ILE A 361 11.79 13.76 17.52
C ILE A 361 10.32 13.37 17.70
N LEU A 362 9.97 12.09 17.52
CA LEU A 362 8.61 11.62 17.72
C LEU A 362 8.18 11.70 19.20
N PHE A 363 9.10 11.50 20.15
CA PHE A 363 8.83 11.70 21.56
C PHE A 363 8.52 13.16 21.91
N ASP A 364 9.30 14.12 21.38
CA ASP A 364 9.05 15.55 21.55
C ASP A 364 7.61 15.89 21.12
N ASN A 365 7.19 15.39 19.96
CA ASN A 365 5.85 15.60 19.42
C ASN A 365 4.75 14.93 20.24
N LEU A 366 5.02 13.73 20.74
CA LEU A 366 4.11 13.03 21.63
C LEU A 366 3.90 13.82 22.92
N VAL A 367 4.97 14.30 23.56
CA VAL A 367 4.91 15.15 24.76
C VAL A 367 4.13 16.43 24.48
N LEU A 368 4.37 17.09 23.33
CA LEU A 368 3.61 18.26 22.92
C LEU A 368 2.11 17.96 22.76
N ALA A 369 1.77 16.85 22.11
CA ALA A 369 0.38 16.43 21.94
C ALA A 369 -0.29 16.13 23.31
N VAL A 370 0.42 15.46 24.22
CA VAL A 370 -0.02 15.21 25.61
C VAL A 370 -0.25 16.52 26.35
N ALA A 371 0.70 17.46 26.26
CA ALA A 371 0.65 18.75 26.94
C ALA A 371 -0.50 19.63 26.44
N ARG A 372 -0.81 19.60 25.14
CA ARG A 372 -1.88 20.41 24.54
C ARG A 372 -3.28 19.85 24.79
N ASN A 373 -3.42 18.55 25.02
CA ASN A 373 -4.75 17.94 25.11
C ASN A 373 -5.45 18.32 26.42
N SER A 374 -6.24 19.40 26.37
CA SER A 374 -6.95 19.97 27.50
C SER A 374 -8.23 19.23 27.88
N SER A 375 -8.70 18.30 27.04
CA SER A 375 -10.07 17.80 27.09
C SER A 375 -10.31 16.68 28.11
N GLY A 376 -9.27 16.13 28.76
CA GLY A 376 -9.39 14.99 29.68
C GLY A 376 -9.75 13.67 28.98
N TYR A 377 -10.40 13.74 27.81
CA TYR A 377 -10.55 12.66 26.85
C TYR A 377 -9.23 12.48 26.12
N PHE A 378 -8.32 11.77 26.79
CA PHE A 378 -7.10 11.27 26.20
C PHE A 378 -7.48 10.18 25.19
N LEU A 379 -7.90 10.64 24.00
CA LEU A 379 -8.26 9.95 22.76
C LEU A 379 -7.93 8.43 22.73
N ASP A 380 -8.92 7.63 23.11
CA ASP A 380 -9.09 6.21 22.72
C ASP A 380 -9.81 6.08 21.35
N VAL A 381 -10.09 7.20 20.67
CA VAL A 381 -10.99 7.23 19.50
C VAL A 381 -10.36 6.62 18.24
N PHE A 382 -9.05 6.43 18.20
CA PHE A 382 -8.34 5.96 17.00
C PHE A 382 -7.44 4.76 17.30
N GLY A 383 -8.07 3.63 17.68
CA GLY A 383 -7.43 2.31 17.74
C GLY A 383 -6.30 2.13 18.77
N PRO A 384 -5.89 0.88 19.05
CA PRO A 384 -4.69 0.58 19.80
C PRO A 384 -3.42 0.80 18.94
N PRO A 385 -2.29 1.26 19.52
CA PRO A 385 -2.18 1.74 20.89
C PRO A 385 -2.78 3.14 21.04
N SER A 386 -3.44 3.40 22.17
CA SER A 386 -3.84 4.77 22.49
C SER A 386 -2.60 5.66 22.66
N LYS A 387 -2.74 6.98 22.48
CA LYS A 387 -1.62 7.93 22.72
C LYS A 387 -0.99 7.73 24.11
N ARG A 388 -1.75 7.22 25.09
CA ARG A 388 -1.26 6.98 26.47
C ARG A 388 -0.37 5.75 26.51
N GLN A 389 -0.80 4.67 25.85
CA GLN A 389 0.00 3.46 25.71
C GLN A 389 1.28 3.78 24.96
N LEU A 390 1.21 4.56 23.87
CA LEU A 390 2.38 5.02 23.15
C LEU A 390 3.31 5.85 24.05
N PHE A 391 2.76 6.76 24.85
CA PHE A 391 3.57 7.56 25.78
C PHE A 391 4.29 6.71 26.83
N ASP A 392 3.61 5.71 27.39
CA ASP A 392 4.23 4.76 28.32
C ASP A 392 5.31 3.91 27.62
N LEU A 393 5.06 3.45 26.39
CA LEU A 393 6.03 2.70 25.58
C LEU A 393 7.32 3.48 25.33
N TYR A 394 7.24 4.77 24.99
CA TYR A 394 8.43 5.62 24.83
C TYR A 394 9.17 5.83 26.16
N LEU A 395 8.43 5.91 27.27
CA LEU A 395 9.01 5.98 28.62
C LEU A 395 9.59 4.64 29.09
N ASP A 396 9.14 3.51 28.57
CA ASP A 396 9.74 2.20 28.85
C ASP A 396 10.95 1.92 27.97
N ALA A 397 10.95 2.42 26.73
CA ALA A 397 12.05 2.36 25.80
C ALA A 397 13.26 3.24 26.18
N ARG A 398 13.25 3.84 27.37
CA ARG A 398 14.33 4.68 27.92
C ARG A 398 14.72 5.88 27.06
N VAL A 399 13.79 6.40 26.24
CA VAL A 399 14.02 7.64 25.47
C VAL A 399 14.33 8.78 26.45
N PRO A 400 15.42 9.55 26.29
CA PRO A 400 15.83 10.58 27.23
C PRO A 400 14.72 11.61 27.49
N ILE A 401 14.47 11.91 28.76
CA ILE A 401 13.54 12.96 29.17
C ILE A 401 14.36 14.22 29.39
N THR A 402 14.15 15.25 28.57
CA THR A 402 14.85 16.53 28.66
C THR A 402 14.13 17.51 29.58
N LYS A 403 14.81 18.58 29.98
CA LYS A 403 14.21 19.68 30.75
C LYS A 403 13.04 20.32 29.99
N ARG A 404 13.14 20.43 28.66
CA ARG A 404 12.06 20.90 27.78
C ARG A 404 10.78 20.10 27.93
N HIS A 405 10.85 18.76 28.01
CA HIS A 405 9.66 17.93 28.20
C HIS A 405 8.92 18.24 29.50
N VAL A 406 9.66 18.43 30.59
CA VAL A 406 9.08 18.79 31.89
C VAL A 406 8.42 20.17 31.83
N ARG A 407 9.08 21.14 31.19
CA ARG A 407 8.50 22.48 30.98
C ARG A 407 7.23 22.44 30.15
N TRP A 408 7.16 21.67 29.07
CA TRP A 408 5.92 21.54 28.28
C TRP A 408 4.77 20.91 29.06
N MET A 409 5.06 19.94 29.93
CA MET A 409 4.04 19.27 30.73
C MET A 409 3.36 20.18 31.76
N ARG A 410 3.87 21.40 32.01
CA ARG A 410 3.18 22.43 32.80
C ARG A 410 1.80 22.82 32.24
N PHE A 411 1.62 22.66 30.92
CA PHE A 411 0.34 22.95 30.25
C PHE A 411 -0.61 21.75 30.22
N CYS A 412 -0.13 20.57 30.59
CA CYS A 412 -0.92 19.36 30.59
C CYS A 412 -2.03 19.44 31.65
N ARG A 413 -3.27 19.21 31.22
CA ARG A 413 -4.44 19.12 32.11
C ARG A 413 -4.75 17.67 32.53
N ASN A 414 -4.04 16.70 31.98
CA ASN A 414 -4.23 15.29 32.26
C ASN A 414 -3.33 14.86 33.43
N GLU A 415 -3.91 14.77 34.62
CA GLU A 415 -3.20 14.39 35.85
C GLU A 415 -2.49 13.02 35.73
N PRO A 416 -3.14 11.94 35.24
CA PRO A 416 -2.45 10.66 35.01
C PRO A 416 -1.19 10.74 34.16
N ALA A 417 -1.17 11.55 33.10
CA ALA A 417 -0.01 11.69 32.22
C ALA A 417 1.16 12.41 32.91
N VAL A 418 0.86 13.47 33.69
CA VAL A 418 1.86 14.18 34.50
C VAL A 418 2.45 13.24 35.55
N ARG A 419 1.60 12.52 36.30
CA ARG A 419 2.05 11.54 37.30
C ARG A 419 2.94 10.47 36.68
N LEU A 420 2.57 9.95 35.51
CA LEU A 420 3.36 8.94 34.79
C LEU A 420 4.75 9.47 34.43
N LEU A 421 4.84 10.67 33.84
CA LEU A 421 6.14 11.25 33.49
C LEU A 421 7.02 11.45 34.74
N LEU A 422 6.49 12.09 35.78
CA LEU A 422 7.25 12.37 37.01
C LEU A 422 7.68 11.08 37.73
N ALA A 423 6.82 10.05 37.73
CA ALA A 423 7.18 8.73 38.26
C ALA A 423 8.36 8.10 37.50
N LYS A 424 8.37 8.20 36.16
CA LYS A 424 9.47 7.68 35.32
C LYS A 424 10.76 8.49 35.50
N ILE A 425 10.68 9.82 35.66
CA ILE A 425 11.85 10.66 36.01
C ILE A 425 12.45 10.20 37.35
N ARG A 426 11.61 10.04 38.38
CA ARG A 426 12.03 9.54 39.69
C ARG A 426 12.65 8.15 39.62
N GLN A 427 12.06 7.24 38.84
CA GLN A 427 12.56 5.88 38.67
C GLN A 427 13.93 5.85 37.97
N ARG A 428 14.15 6.73 36.98
CA ARG A 428 15.39 6.79 36.20
C ARG A 428 16.50 7.57 36.89
N GLY A 429 16.14 8.53 37.73
CA GLY A 429 17.10 9.36 38.46
C GLY A 429 17.85 10.39 37.60
N ALA A 430 17.38 10.68 36.39
CA ALA A 430 18.05 11.62 35.47
C ALA A 430 17.06 12.38 34.59
N VAL A 431 17.36 13.65 34.34
CA VAL A 431 16.74 14.51 33.33
C VAL A 431 17.88 15.06 32.48
N ALA A 432 17.83 14.84 31.17
CA ALA A 432 18.87 15.28 30.23
C ALA A 432 18.78 16.80 29.97
N GLU A 433 19.91 17.43 29.65
CA GLU A 433 19.91 18.82 29.14
C GLU A 433 19.34 18.86 27.71
N ASP A 434 18.85 20.03 27.30
CA ASP A 434 18.25 20.22 25.98
C ASP A 434 19.31 20.22 24.85
N GLU A 435 20.55 20.62 25.13
CA GLU A 435 21.66 20.65 24.15
C GLU A 435 22.27 19.26 23.89
N ASP A 436 22.25 18.37 24.88
CA ASP A 436 22.72 16.98 24.73
C ASP A 436 21.78 16.12 23.84
N ALA A 437 20.63 16.66 23.44
CA ALA A 437 19.58 15.93 22.74
C ALA A 437 19.78 15.87 21.21
N TYR A 438 20.42 16.88 20.62
CA TYR A 438 20.67 17.00 19.18
C TYR A 438 22.13 17.38 18.94
N ASP A 439 23.06 16.45 19.16
CA ASP A 439 24.44 16.63 18.72
C ASP A 439 24.47 16.56 17.18
N ASP A 440 24.10 17.68 16.54
CA ASP A 440 24.03 17.87 15.08
C ASP A 440 25.42 17.80 14.43
N SER A 441 26.51 17.58 15.20
CA SER A 441 27.88 17.56 14.69
C SER A 441 28.18 16.39 13.74
N ALA A 442 27.27 15.41 13.62
CA ALA A 442 27.40 14.27 12.69
C ALA A 442 26.73 14.46 11.31
N CYS A 443 25.95 15.53 11.09
CA CYS A 443 25.06 15.64 9.92
C CYS A 443 25.47 16.72 8.90
N VAL A 444 26.61 17.40 9.05
CA VAL A 444 27.08 18.39 8.06
C VAL A 444 27.69 17.67 6.86
N ALA A 445 26.83 17.06 6.04
CA ALA A 445 27.12 16.79 4.64
C ALA A 445 26.52 17.94 3.82
N ASP A 446 27.41 18.82 3.40
CA ASP A 446 27.42 19.60 2.16
C ASP A 446 26.07 19.68 1.39
N ASP A 447 25.32 20.76 1.57
CA ASP A 447 24.77 21.49 0.41
C ASP A 447 24.21 22.86 0.83
N GLY A 448 24.77 23.91 0.23
CA GLY A 448 24.23 25.26 0.34
C GLY A 448 23.00 25.43 -0.54
N SER A 449 21.82 25.59 0.05
CA SER A 449 20.75 26.37 -0.57
C SER A 449 19.75 26.89 0.46
N ASP A 450 19.66 28.22 0.55
CA ASP A 450 18.56 28.94 1.20
C ASP A 450 17.24 28.61 0.49
N LEU A 451 16.33 27.90 1.16
CA LEU A 451 14.94 27.77 0.72
C LEU A 451 13.97 28.03 1.88
N LEU A 452 13.56 29.31 1.96
CA LEU A 452 12.33 29.75 2.61
C LEU A 452 11.12 29.18 1.84
N VAL A 453 10.60 28.04 2.28
CA VAL A 453 9.39 27.43 1.71
C VAL A 453 8.16 28.13 2.27
N LYS A 454 7.47 28.92 1.43
CA LYS A 454 6.06 29.25 1.62
C LYS A 454 5.19 28.07 1.15
N PRO A 455 4.08 27.75 1.81
CA PRO A 455 3.16 26.72 1.34
C PRO A 455 2.43 27.22 0.10
N ALA A 456 2.82 26.74 -1.08
CA ALA A 456 2.07 26.90 -2.32
C ALA A 456 1.07 25.74 -2.44
N MET A 457 -0.22 26.03 -2.34
CA MET A 457 -1.24 25.12 -2.84
C MET A 457 -1.11 25.06 -4.37
N SER A 458 -0.79 23.88 -4.91
CA SER A 458 -0.76 23.65 -6.35
C SER A 458 -1.90 22.72 -6.76
N PRO A 459 -2.64 23.02 -7.84
CA PRO A 459 -3.74 22.21 -8.32
C PRO A 459 -3.24 20.98 -9.07
N ALA A 460 -3.94 19.86 -8.88
CA ALA A 460 -3.70 18.61 -9.58
C ALA A 460 -3.83 18.80 -11.11
N LEU A 461 -2.68 18.80 -11.81
CA LEU A 461 -2.59 18.63 -13.25
C LEU A 461 -2.20 17.17 -13.52
N ARG A 462 -3.14 16.41 -14.10
CA ARG A 462 -2.88 15.10 -14.72
C ARG A 462 -1.82 15.28 -15.82
N GLY A 463 -0.58 14.90 -15.53
CA GLY A 463 0.49 14.83 -16.50
C GLY A 463 0.36 13.56 -17.35
N GLY A 464 0.28 13.73 -18.67
CA GLY A 464 0.48 12.64 -19.62
C GLY A 464 1.95 12.19 -19.61
N TYR A 465 2.16 10.88 -19.64
CA TYR A 465 3.49 10.27 -19.63
C TYR A 465 4.23 10.53 -20.96
N PRO A 466 5.51 10.92 -20.93
CA PRO A 466 6.36 10.88 -22.12
C PRO A 466 6.85 9.44 -22.34
N MET A 467 6.35 8.77 -23.39
CA MET A 467 6.92 7.50 -23.86
C MET A 467 8.33 7.75 -24.42
N ALA A 468 9.33 7.13 -23.79
CA ALA A 468 10.68 7.07 -24.34
C ALA A 468 10.66 6.19 -25.61
N ALA A 469 11.10 6.76 -26.73
CA ALA A 469 11.26 6.03 -27.98
C ALA A 469 12.42 5.03 -27.84
N CYS A 470 12.13 3.76 -27.54
CA CYS A 470 13.08 2.67 -27.65
C CYS A 470 13.35 2.38 -29.14
N PHE A 471 14.42 2.95 -29.68
CA PHE A 471 14.96 2.55 -30.97
C PHE A 471 15.48 1.10 -30.88
N GLY A 472 14.91 0.23 -31.71
CA GLY A 472 15.28 -1.17 -31.79
C GLY A 472 16.77 -1.35 -32.08
N ARG A 473 17.45 -2.12 -31.22
CA ARG A 473 18.75 -2.71 -31.55
C ARG A 473 18.57 -3.77 -32.64
N PRO A 474 19.41 -3.81 -33.68
CA PRO A 474 19.42 -4.94 -34.59
C PRO A 474 19.96 -6.18 -33.85
N ALA A 475 19.22 -7.28 -33.91
CA ALA A 475 19.64 -8.58 -33.41
C ALA A 475 20.86 -9.07 -34.21
N SER A 476 22.03 -9.05 -33.59
CA SER A 476 23.23 -9.72 -34.09
C SER A 476 23.13 -11.22 -33.80
N LEU A 477 22.85 -12.00 -34.85
CA LEU A 477 23.06 -13.45 -34.88
C LEU A 477 24.54 -13.77 -34.62
N VAL A 478 24.86 -14.48 -33.54
CA VAL A 478 26.13 -15.21 -33.40
C VAL A 478 25.80 -16.65 -33.03
N GLY A 479 26.35 -17.55 -33.83
CA GLY A 479 26.02 -18.97 -33.88
C GLY A 479 26.42 -19.78 -32.65
N LEU A 480 25.66 -20.85 -32.47
CA LEU A 480 25.91 -21.95 -31.54
C LEU A 480 27.14 -22.75 -31.95
N GLY A 481 28.02 -23.04 -30.99
CA GLY A 481 29.03 -24.09 -31.03
C GLY A 481 29.00 -24.89 -29.72
N PRO A 482 29.13 -26.24 -29.72
CA PRO A 482 28.78 -27.08 -28.58
C PRO A 482 29.97 -27.57 -27.71
N SER A 483 29.62 -27.99 -26.48
CA SER A 483 30.39 -28.85 -25.54
C SER A 483 31.62 -28.21 -24.88
N THR A 484 31.98 -28.44 -23.62
CA THR A 484 32.14 -29.73 -22.93
C THR A 484 31.97 -29.62 -21.40
N SER A 485 31.60 -30.74 -20.79
CA SER A 485 31.55 -30.99 -19.34
C SER A 485 32.88 -30.78 -18.61
N ALA A 486 32.84 -30.29 -17.36
CA ALA A 486 33.87 -30.58 -16.38
C ALA A 486 33.27 -30.70 -14.97
N LYS A 487 33.53 -31.86 -14.36
CA LYS A 487 33.25 -32.23 -12.96
C LYS A 487 34.33 -31.67 -12.02
N ALA A 488 33.97 -31.67 -10.73
CA ALA A 488 34.81 -31.57 -9.52
C ALA A 488 35.32 -30.16 -9.20
N SER A 489 35.42 -29.71 -7.95
CA SER A 489 35.76 -30.47 -6.74
C SER A 489 35.24 -29.82 -5.45
N ARG A 490 34.82 -30.71 -4.56
CA ARG A 490 34.57 -30.57 -3.13
C ARG A 490 35.89 -30.25 -2.41
N ALA A 491 35.97 -29.17 -1.64
CA ALA A 491 37.09 -28.91 -0.74
C ALA A 491 36.59 -28.56 0.67
N SER A 492 36.60 -29.62 1.50
CA SER A 492 36.55 -29.58 2.95
C SER A 492 37.78 -28.87 3.50
N ARG A 493 37.61 -27.91 4.42
CA ARG A 493 38.67 -27.48 5.34
C ARG A 493 38.14 -27.35 6.75
N ARG A 494 38.38 -28.43 7.50
CA ARG A 494 38.47 -28.44 8.97
C ARG A 494 39.54 -27.45 9.43
N ARG A 495 39.25 -26.69 10.48
CA ARG A 495 40.26 -26.23 11.46
C ARG A 495 39.77 -26.58 12.86
N HIS A 496 40.49 -27.49 13.50
CA HIS A 496 40.75 -27.49 14.94
C HIS A 496 41.32 -26.10 15.30
N GLY A 497 40.96 -25.43 16.39
CA GLY A 497 40.71 -25.91 17.73
C GLY A 497 41.90 -25.46 18.57
N GLU A 498 41.72 -24.45 19.42
CA GLU A 498 42.54 -24.28 20.63
C GLU A 498 41.81 -23.39 21.66
N PRO A 499 41.92 -23.70 22.96
CA PRO A 499 41.07 -23.17 24.01
C PRO A 499 41.71 -21.94 24.69
N SER A 500 40.86 -20.99 25.10
CA SER A 500 41.27 -19.90 25.99
C SER A 500 41.18 -20.34 27.46
N PRO A 501 42.09 -19.84 28.32
CA PRO A 501 42.33 -20.42 29.64
C PRO A 501 41.31 -19.96 30.68
N SER A 502 40.86 -20.93 31.47
CA SER A 502 40.21 -20.75 32.76
C SER A 502 41.24 -20.28 33.79
N SER A 503 41.10 -19.05 34.30
CA SER A 503 41.72 -18.63 35.55
C SER A 503 40.70 -18.77 36.68
N GLY A 504 40.90 -19.79 37.51
CA GLY A 504 40.31 -19.87 38.83
C GLY A 504 40.96 -18.86 39.77
N GLY A 505 40.14 -18.22 40.60
CA GLY A 505 40.56 -17.34 41.68
C GLY A 505 39.62 -17.55 42.86
N SER A 506 40.15 -18.22 43.88
CA SER A 506 39.52 -18.64 45.12
C SER A 506 39.27 -17.48 46.10
N SER A 507 38.10 -17.55 46.76
CA SER A 507 37.82 -17.22 48.17
C SER A 507 38.60 -16.10 48.88
N SER A 508 37.86 -15.08 49.33
CA SER A 508 38.07 -14.50 50.66
C SER A 508 36.77 -13.90 51.20
N SER A 509 36.13 -14.62 52.11
CA SER A 509 35.12 -14.10 53.03
C SER A 509 35.81 -13.17 54.04
N ALA A 510 35.54 -11.87 53.95
CA ALA A 510 35.90 -10.91 54.99
C ALA A 510 34.62 -10.18 55.43
N ALA A 511 34.19 -10.49 56.65
CA ALA A 511 33.15 -9.75 57.36
C ALA A 511 33.64 -8.32 57.61
N GLY A 512 33.10 -7.36 56.85
CA GLY A 512 33.30 -5.93 57.06
C GLY A 512 32.14 -5.34 57.84
N ARG A 513 32.42 -4.91 59.07
CA ARG A 513 31.51 -4.19 59.97
C ARG A 513 30.90 -2.97 59.26
N GLY A 514 29.58 -2.83 59.39
CA GLY A 514 28.87 -1.60 59.06
C GLY A 514 29.35 -0.46 59.95
N MET A 515 30.09 0.46 59.36
CA MET A 515 30.19 1.83 59.84
C MET A 515 29.17 2.65 59.04
N GLY A 516 28.15 3.12 59.74
CA GLY A 516 27.22 4.13 59.23
C GLY A 516 28.00 5.39 58.94
N LEU A 517 28.29 5.61 57.67
CA LEU A 517 28.51 6.94 57.13
C LEU A 517 27.13 7.44 56.73
N GLY A 518 26.74 8.59 57.29
CA GLY A 518 25.51 9.26 56.93
C GLY A 518 25.48 9.46 55.42
N GLU A 519 24.50 8.86 54.77
CA GLU A 519 24.01 9.26 53.46
C GLU A 519 23.45 10.68 53.63
N ASP A 520 24.34 11.68 53.68
CA ASP A 520 24.00 13.00 53.18
C ASP A 520 23.66 12.76 51.70
N GLU A 521 22.36 12.63 51.44
CA GLU A 521 21.74 12.62 50.13
C GLU A 521 22.40 13.73 49.31
N ALA A 522 23.39 13.38 48.48
CA ALA A 522 23.76 14.20 47.35
C ALA A 522 22.49 14.30 46.51
N GLU A 523 21.71 15.37 46.74
CA GLU A 523 20.39 15.58 46.17
C GLU A 523 20.45 15.22 44.69
N ALA A 524 19.74 14.15 44.33
CA ALA A 524 19.81 13.62 42.99
C ALA A 524 19.51 14.75 42.00
N PRO A 525 20.34 15.00 40.97
CA PRO A 525 20.25 16.19 40.12
C PRO A 525 18.85 16.47 39.54
N TRP A 526 18.07 15.42 39.28
CA TRP A 526 16.68 15.53 38.83
C TRP A 526 15.76 16.19 39.87
N ARG A 527 15.99 15.97 41.17
CA ARG A 527 15.20 16.54 42.26
C ARG A 527 15.39 18.06 42.34
N ARG A 528 16.64 18.52 42.30
CA ARG A 528 16.96 19.97 42.25
C ARG A 528 16.30 20.66 41.07
N PHE A 529 16.33 20.02 39.90
CA PHE A 529 15.66 20.55 38.71
C PHE A 529 14.13 20.61 38.89
N LEU A 530 13.50 19.58 39.47
CA LEU A 530 12.07 19.61 39.75
C LEU A 530 11.69 20.65 40.81
N GLU A 531 12.55 20.90 41.79
CA GLU A 531 12.41 21.98 42.78
C GLU A 531 12.49 23.36 42.11
N GLU A 532 13.46 23.57 41.21
CA GLU A 532 13.57 24.80 40.41
C GLU A 532 12.31 25.04 39.57
N VAL A 533 11.81 24.00 38.88
CA VAL A 533 10.56 24.09 38.10
C VAL A 533 9.36 24.37 39.00
N LEU A 534 9.33 23.82 40.21
CA LEU A 534 8.27 24.05 41.18
C LEU A 534 8.29 25.51 41.69
N GLU A 535 9.46 26.05 41.99
CA GLU A 535 9.64 27.45 42.37
C GLU A 535 9.23 28.40 41.23
N GLU A 536 9.58 28.08 39.99
CA GLU A 536 9.15 28.85 38.83
C GLU A 536 7.62 28.87 38.68
N GLU A 537 6.95 27.72 38.85
CA GLU A 537 5.50 27.63 38.81
C GLU A 537 4.83 28.33 40.00
N ARG A 538 5.45 28.33 41.18
CA ARG A 538 5.00 29.12 42.35
C ARG A 538 5.03 30.61 42.04
N ARG A 539 6.16 31.11 41.52
CA ARG A 539 6.31 32.51 41.13
C ARG A 539 5.26 32.92 40.08
N ARG A 540 5.05 32.10 39.04
CA ARG A 540 4.01 32.37 38.02
C ARG A 540 2.60 32.37 38.60
N TYR A 541 2.32 31.47 39.54
CA TYR A 541 1.03 31.43 40.22
C TYR A 541 0.81 32.69 41.07
N GLU A 542 1.83 33.15 41.80
CA GLU A 542 1.81 34.41 42.54
C GLU A 542 1.61 35.62 41.62
N GLU A 543 2.37 35.72 40.52
CA GLU A 543 2.21 36.77 39.51
C GLU A 543 0.79 36.81 38.91
N ARG A 544 0.20 35.65 38.62
CA ARG A 544 -1.20 35.55 38.15
C ARG A 544 -2.19 36.00 39.24
N MET A 545 -1.96 35.59 40.47
CA MET A 545 -2.80 35.98 41.61
C MET A 545 -2.73 37.49 41.86
N ASP A 546 -1.55 38.10 41.74
CA ASP A 546 -1.34 39.54 41.91
C ASP A 546 -1.99 40.33 40.76
N ALA A 547 -1.82 39.88 39.51
CA ALA A 547 -2.48 40.47 38.34
C ALA A 547 -4.02 40.41 38.44
N GLU A 548 -4.59 39.30 38.94
CA GLU A 548 -6.03 39.15 39.16
C GLU A 548 -6.53 39.96 40.38
N SER A 549 -5.69 40.11 41.41
CA SER A 549 -6.04 40.84 42.64
C SER A 549 -6.30 42.34 42.40
N GLY A 550 -5.70 42.91 41.35
CA GLY A 550 -5.92 44.29 40.91
C GLY A 550 -7.32 44.56 40.31
N VAL A 551 -8.11 43.51 39.99
CA VAL A 551 -9.32 43.66 39.16
C VAL A 551 -10.66 43.65 39.93
N ARG A 552 -10.75 43.18 41.19
CA ARG A 552 -11.87 43.45 42.15
C ARG A 552 -11.73 42.51 43.35
N GLN A 553 -11.42 43.08 44.52
CA GLN A 553 -10.99 42.37 45.73
C GLN A 553 -12.07 41.69 46.60
N THR A 554 -13.34 41.59 46.20
CA THR A 554 -14.41 41.25 47.17
C THR A 554 -14.96 39.82 47.13
N ARG A 555 -14.36 38.86 46.39
CA ARG A 555 -14.79 37.45 46.47
C ARG A 555 -13.65 36.42 46.54
N SER A 556 -13.43 35.95 47.78
CA SER A 556 -13.30 34.54 48.17
C SER A 556 -11.94 33.82 48.06
N ARG A 557 -11.40 33.43 49.23
CA ARG A 557 -10.30 32.45 49.42
C ARG A 557 -10.51 31.13 48.68
N LYS A 558 -11.76 30.69 48.43
CA LYS A 558 -12.06 29.45 47.69
C LYS A 558 -11.64 29.50 46.21
N ARG A 559 -11.39 30.69 45.65
CA ARG A 559 -10.91 30.83 44.26
C ARG A 559 -9.41 30.58 44.13
N LYS A 560 -8.64 30.72 45.22
CA LYS A 560 -7.17 30.53 45.21
C LYS A 560 -6.80 29.08 44.87
N GLU A 561 -7.45 28.09 45.47
CA GLU A 561 -7.14 26.68 45.18
C GLU A 561 -7.54 26.22 43.77
N ALA A 562 -8.56 26.86 43.16
CA ALA A 562 -9.02 26.52 41.82
C ALA A 562 -8.10 27.02 40.68
N GLY A 563 -7.09 27.83 40.99
CA GLY A 563 -6.17 28.41 40.00
C GLY A 563 -4.85 27.65 39.80
N LYS A 564 -4.55 26.66 40.66
CA LYS A 564 -3.33 25.85 40.52
C LYS A 564 -3.44 24.95 39.27
N SER A 565 -2.39 24.91 38.46
CA SER A 565 -2.33 23.96 37.35
C SER A 565 -2.27 22.53 37.89
N VAL A 566 -2.82 21.57 37.14
CA VAL A 566 -2.73 20.14 37.48
C VAL A 566 -1.26 19.74 37.70
N PHE A 567 -0.37 20.24 36.83
CA PHE A 567 1.06 20.03 36.94
C PHE A 567 1.64 20.50 38.28
N HIS A 568 1.31 21.72 38.71
CA HIS A 568 1.78 22.27 39.98
C HIS A 568 1.33 21.43 41.18
N VAL A 569 0.07 21.00 41.21
CA VAL A 569 -0.46 20.15 42.30
C VAL A 569 0.29 18.81 42.39
N VAL A 570 0.49 18.15 41.25
CA VAL A 570 1.21 16.87 41.21
C VAL A 570 2.70 17.05 41.54
N LEU A 571 3.32 18.14 41.08
CA LEU A 571 4.73 18.41 41.35
C LEU A 571 4.97 18.69 42.85
N GLU A 572 4.08 19.44 43.51
CA GLU A 572 4.11 19.62 44.97
C GLU A 572 3.99 18.29 45.72
N GLU A 573 3.15 17.36 45.25
CA GLU A 573 3.02 16.03 45.84
C GLU A 573 4.30 15.20 45.70
N VAL A 574 4.93 15.23 44.51
CA VAL A 574 6.12 14.41 44.21
C VAL A 574 7.37 14.95 44.93
N VAL A 575 7.54 16.27 44.99
CA VAL A 575 8.70 16.94 45.60
C VAL A 575 8.51 17.16 47.11
N GLY A 576 7.29 17.46 47.55
CA GLY A 576 6.97 17.91 48.91
C GLY A 576 6.97 16.83 50.00
N PHE A 577 7.17 15.55 49.67
CA PHE A 577 7.17 14.45 50.64
C PHE A 577 8.51 14.19 51.36
N GLY A 578 9.48 15.11 51.26
CA GLY A 578 10.73 15.07 52.03
C GLY A 578 10.67 15.71 53.42
N GLY A 579 9.59 16.43 53.76
CA GLY A 579 9.40 17.05 55.07
C GLY A 579 8.89 16.04 56.09
N GLY A 580 9.77 15.59 56.99
CA GLY A 580 9.46 14.62 58.03
C GLY A 580 8.13 14.84 58.73
N SER A 581 7.40 13.74 58.90
CA SER A 581 6.26 13.62 59.81
C SER A 581 6.61 14.23 61.18
N SER A 582 6.22 15.47 61.41
CA SER A 582 6.07 15.97 62.76
C SER A 582 4.86 15.25 63.35
N ALA A 583 5.13 14.30 64.23
CA ALA A 583 4.13 13.62 65.05
C ALA A 583 3.34 14.65 65.88
N GLY A 584 2.29 15.22 65.29
CA GLY A 584 1.34 16.07 65.96
C GLY A 584 0.38 15.22 66.79
N LYS A 585 0.68 15.06 68.08
CA LYS A 585 -0.27 14.64 69.11
C LYS A 585 -1.48 15.57 69.11
N GLY A 586 -2.56 15.17 68.45
CA GLY A 586 -3.88 15.80 68.56
C GLY A 586 -4.80 14.93 69.41
N LYS A 587 -5.03 15.37 70.65
CA LYS A 587 -5.95 14.77 71.63
C LYS A 587 -7.38 14.66 71.07
N GLY A 588 -8.05 13.59 71.48
CA GLY A 588 -9.38 13.22 71.02
C GLY A 588 -10.52 14.14 71.44
N LYS A 589 -11.67 13.88 70.82
CA LYS A 589 -12.97 14.08 71.45
C LYS A 589 -13.92 13.01 70.90
N GLU A 590 -14.34 12.15 71.82
CA GLU A 590 -15.38 11.15 71.65
C GLU A 590 -16.71 11.78 71.21
N ARG A 591 -17.40 11.08 70.31
CA ARG A 591 -18.85 10.91 70.40
C ARG A 591 -19.26 9.63 69.69
N GLU A 592 -19.48 8.59 70.49
CA GLU A 592 -20.45 7.50 70.22
C GLU A 592 -21.84 8.15 70.03
N ASP A 593 -22.64 7.76 69.05
CA ASP A 593 -23.57 6.61 69.02
C ASP A 593 -24.29 6.71 67.65
N ALA A 594 -24.82 5.70 66.97
CA ALA A 594 -25.00 4.26 67.20
C ALA A 594 -25.46 3.62 65.87
N LYS A 595 -25.20 2.30 65.74
CA LYS A 595 -26.02 1.22 65.08
C LYS A 595 -26.60 1.48 63.67
N GLY A 596 -26.45 0.63 62.67
CA GLY A 596 -25.96 -0.75 62.57
C GLY A 596 -26.54 -1.43 61.31
N LYS A 597 -25.95 -2.59 60.96
CA LYS A 597 -26.44 -3.67 60.06
C LYS A 597 -26.43 -3.47 58.53
N ALA A 598 -25.36 -4.02 57.92
CA ALA A 598 -25.33 -5.30 57.18
C ALA A 598 -26.19 -5.53 55.91
N VAL A 599 -25.46 -5.87 54.83
CA VAL A 599 -25.61 -7.05 53.93
C VAL A 599 -26.34 -6.91 52.57
N TRP A 600 -25.52 -7.07 51.51
CA TRP A 600 -25.70 -7.74 50.20
C TRP A 600 -26.61 -7.15 49.09
N GLY A 601 -25.99 -6.90 47.93
CA GLY A 601 -26.24 -7.68 46.70
C GLY A 601 -27.24 -7.18 45.64
N ALA A 602 -26.69 -6.53 44.59
CA ALA A 602 -27.10 -6.55 43.17
C ALA A 602 -28.57 -6.16 42.77
N PRO A 603 -28.90 -6.13 41.46
CA PRO A 603 -28.54 -5.11 40.47
C PRO A 603 -29.76 -4.25 40.04
N ILE A 604 -29.50 -3.00 39.62
CA ILE A 604 -30.53 -2.06 39.17
C ILE A 604 -30.89 -2.32 37.71
N VAL A 605 -32.13 -2.76 37.49
CA VAL A 605 -32.87 -2.67 36.23
C VAL A 605 -33.35 -1.23 36.06
N ASN A 606 -32.82 -0.51 35.07
CA ASN A 606 -33.32 0.82 34.72
C ASN A 606 -34.49 0.71 33.74
N GLY A 607 -35.71 0.89 34.26
CA GLY A 607 -36.87 1.29 33.48
C GLY A 607 -36.93 2.82 33.38
N GLY A 608 -36.76 3.34 32.16
CA GLY A 608 -36.86 4.76 31.85
C GLY A 608 -37.93 5.03 30.79
N LYS A 609 -39.12 5.44 31.24
CA LYS A 609 -40.21 5.98 30.41
C LYS A 609 -39.76 7.27 29.71
N GLY A 610 -39.95 7.36 28.40
CA GLY A 610 -39.82 8.59 27.63
C GLY A 610 -40.85 8.65 26.51
N LYS A 611 -41.95 9.38 26.74
CA LYS A 611 -43.00 9.70 25.76
C LYS A 611 -42.40 10.45 24.56
N ARG A 612 -42.74 10.05 23.33
CA ARG A 612 -42.69 10.94 22.16
C ARG A 612 -43.90 10.73 21.25
N LYS A 613 -44.39 11.88 20.78
CA LYS A 613 -45.64 12.14 20.06
C LYS A 613 -45.73 11.41 18.72
N GLU A 614 -46.95 10.99 18.42
CA GLU A 614 -47.49 10.63 17.11
C GLU A 614 -47.33 11.77 16.09
N VAL A 615 -46.90 11.43 14.87
CA VAL A 615 -47.48 11.93 13.61
C VAL A 615 -47.41 10.76 12.63
N GLY A 616 -48.57 10.35 12.11
CA GLY A 616 -48.74 9.16 11.28
C GLY A 616 -48.51 9.37 9.78
N SER A 617 -48.57 8.24 9.06
CA SER A 617 -48.95 8.04 7.64
C SER A 617 -48.21 6.79 7.16
N ALA A 618 -48.81 5.59 7.25
CA ALA A 618 -49.66 4.96 6.22
C ALA A 618 -48.89 4.50 4.98
N GLY A 619 -48.92 3.18 4.71
CA GLY A 619 -48.67 2.64 3.36
C GLY A 619 -48.01 1.27 3.31
N ALA A 620 -48.85 0.22 3.25
CA ALA A 620 -48.72 -1.10 2.60
C ALA A 620 -47.30 -1.67 2.30
N GLY A 621 -46.95 -2.91 2.63
CA GLY A 621 -47.76 -4.12 2.70
C GLY A 621 -47.38 -5.07 1.54
N ILE A 622 -47.29 -6.36 1.85
CA ILE A 622 -47.04 -7.54 0.98
C ILE A 622 -45.54 -7.84 0.76
N GLY A 623 -44.95 -8.96 1.20
CA GLY A 623 -45.48 -10.18 1.81
C GLY A 623 -45.20 -11.40 0.93
N GLY A 624 -44.30 -12.27 1.41
CA GLY A 624 -44.18 -13.69 1.07
C GLY A 624 -43.34 -14.04 -0.16
N ALA A 625 -42.83 -15.25 -0.31
CA ALA A 625 -42.61 -16.37 0.59
C ALA A 625 -41.71 -17.37 -0.16
N ALA A 626 -40.96 -18.17 0.58
CA ALA A 626 -40.13 -19.26 0.08
C ALA A 626 -40.95 -20.44 -0.50
N ALA A 627 -40.37 -21.16 -1.47
CA ALA A 627 -40.57 -22.60 -1.64
C ALA A 627 -39.43 -23.19 -2.49
N GLY A 628 -38.82 -24.27 -1.99
CA GLY A 628 -37.92 -25.15 -2.74
C GLY A 628 -38.66 -26.29 -3.45
N ILE A 629 -37.95 -27.41 -3.65
CA ILE A 629 -38.23 -28.61 -4.48
C ILE A 629 -37.58 -28.46 -5.87
N GLY A 630 -36.67 -29.31 -6.38
CA GLY A 630 -36.28 -30.67 -6.05
C GLY A 630 -36.56 -31.60 -7.24
N GLY A 631 -35.52 -32.22 -7.82
CA GLY A 631 -35.60 -33.57 -8.38
C GLY A 631 -35.59 -33.81 -9.90
N ALA A 632 -34.53 -34.52 -10.31
CA ALA A 632 -34.53 -35.74 -11.13
C ALA A 632 -34.46 -35.67 -12.68
N ALA A 633 -33.58 -36.56 -13.15
CA ALA A 633 -33.19 -36.89 -14.52
C ALA A 633 -34.15 -37.87 -15.22
N ALA A 634 -34.12 -37.89 -16.56
CA ALA A 634 -34.20 -39.09 -17.40
C ALA A 634 -33.98 -38.73 -18.88
N ALA A 635 -33.60 -39.74 -19.66
CA ALA A 635 -32.92 -39.67 -20.93
C ALA A 635 -33.83 -40.01 -22.15
N VAL A 636 -33.23 -39.86 -23.34
CA VAL A 636 -33.37 -40.68 -24.56
C VAL A 636 -34.48 -40.36 -25.60
N ALA A 637 -33.98 -40.15 -26.83
CA ALA A 637 -34.54 -40.46 -28.17
C ALA A 637 -35.72 -39.62 -28.72
N VAL A 638 -35.98 -39.45 -30.02
CA VAL A 638 -35.38 -39.72 -31.36
C VAL A 638 -36.41 -39.09 -32.34
N GLU A 639 -35.97 -38.52 -33.48
CA GLU A 639 -36.77 -38.19 -34.70
C GLU A 639 -37.99 -37.23 -34.53
N GLU A 640 -38.53 -36.52 -35.51
CA GLU A 640 -38.33 -36.33 -36.94
C GLU A 640 -38.99 -34.98 -37.33
N GLU A 641 -38.63 -34.46 -38.50
CA GLU A 641 -39.43 -33.61 -39.41
C GLU A 641 -40.39 -32.52 -38.89
N GLY A 642 -40.12 -31.30 -39.38
CA GLY A 642 -41.10 -30.66 -40.24
C GLY A 642 -41.64 -29.28 -39.81
N ARG A 643 -41.78 -28.43 -40.84
CA ARG A 643 -42.61 -27.20 -40.95
C ARG A 643 -42.03 -25.88 -40.45
N SER A 644 -41.35 -25.23 -41.39
CA SER A 644 -41.76 -23.96 -42.00
C SER A 644 -42.89 -23.19 -41.28
N LYS A 645 -42.54 -22.08 -40.62
CA LYS A 645 -43.43 -20.93 -40.41
C LYS A 645 -42.66 -19.63 -40.58
N LYS A 646 -42.96 -18.92 -41.67
CA LYS A 646 -42.82 -17.48 -41.83
C LYS A 646 -43.35 -16.77 -40.57
N ARG A 647 -42.53 -15.92 -39.96
CA ARG A 647 -43.03 -14.79 -39.15
C ARG A 647 -42.29 -13.50 -39.51
N VAL A 648 -43.06 -12.67 -40.19
CA VAL A 648 -42.88 -11.22 -40.31
C VAL A 648 -43.18 -10.59 -38.94
N CYS A 649 -42.29 -9.74 -38.44
CA CYS A 649 -42.58 -8.58 -37.57
C CYS A 649 -41.29 -7.75 -37.50
N ARG A 650 -41.27 -6.59 -38.17
CA ARG A 650 -41.70 -5.26 -37.72
C ARG A 650 -40.64 -4.57 -36.85
N ARG A 651 -40.10 -3.52 -37.46
CA ARG A 651 -39.24 -2.46 -36.94
C ARG A 651 -39.76 -1.91 -35.61
N ASN A 652 -38.83 -1.69 -34.68
CA ASN A 652 -38.65 -0.41 -34.00
C ASN A 652 -37.20 0.01 -34.20
#